data_AF-E8U7C3-F1
#
_entry.id   AF-E8U7C3-F1
#
_cell.length_a   1.000
_cell.length_b   1.000
_cell.length_c   1.000
_cell.angle_alpha   90.00
_cell.angle_beta   90.00
_cell.angle_gamma   90.00
#
_symmetry.space_group_name_H-M   'P 1'
#
loop_
_entity.id
_entity.type
_entity.pdbx_description
1 polymer ?
#
loop_
_entity_poly.entity_id
_entity_poly.type
_entity_poly.pdbx_seq_one_letter_code
_entity_poly.pdbx_strand_id
1 'polypeptide(L)'
;MDLLDARLDQRYVLQDLLGEGGSAKVYRAHDERLGRDVAVKILHDHVHPADRTRFEREIRTLARLAHPGVVSILDLGTFEGRTFFSMPLLSGGPLSTLGPLEDTPESAEVFLDAATLIAQALHHLHDRGLVHRDLTPNNILLDAHRTPRVMDFGLVSSGMSEHTLHLTRSGVTLGTPQYMAPEQARGVNVGPHSDLYALGAVLYRVACGSPPFVGDNDQSVLYQHVYELPDDPRLHNPAVPDEIARLILTLLAKKPEARPESGLRLARQLQRARDLLRRAHSSGQYRGGRARGGEHLGGPLSPGALQEAWAVPLGGEVTWPAAVTGSGPLVTVGTRQGQLAVVNVSGDLHATYTARDEVTAPATFHEGTLVYGAWDGTLRRVRVQDSHELWRHQTRAEITGTPTPWGGRYLVTSRDGHLHSVDGDSGELAWAYRTGGPIAASPVVWGSNVFIADEDGWLHALDATTGTPVFKTQLGTVHATPALAPRGRGEAVLIVPTWNGEVHALHLQVRQGRAHLAADEPLLWTYDVEGEVWASPATAEGLVVIAAWDGQVRALRVLDGEEVWTHRASGRVTASPVISDGHVFLATEDGELSALTLTRGQVRWRALHPTGVQATPLVSDGALYVAFMDGTLRAYREATGQPLTT
;
A
#
# COMPACT_ATOMS: atom_id res chain seq x y z
N MET A 1 36.54 6.17 -34.00
CA MET A 1 36.41 4.96 -34.85
C MET A 1 35.31 4.12 -34.24
N ASP A 2 34.29 3.77 -35.02
CA ASP A 2 33.19 2.94 -34.54
C ASP A 2 33.66 1.48 -34.45
N LEU A 3 33.37 0.80 -33.35
CA LEU A 3 33.89 -0.54 -33.04
C LEU A 3 32.84 -1.64 -33.30
N LEU A 4 31.76 -1.33 -34.02
CA LEU A 4 30.73 -2.32 -34.37
C LEU A 4 31.37 -3.46 -35.18
N ASP A 5 30.92 -4.68 -34.93
CA ASP A 5 31.44 -5.94 -35.49
C ASP A 5 32.89 -6.27 -35.13
N ALA A 6 33.57 -5.45 -34.29
CA ALA A 6 34.90 -5.78 -33.81
C ALA A 6 34.83 -6.96 -32.82
N ARG A 7 35.82 -7.85 -32.92
CA ARG A 7 35.94 -9.03 -32.05
C ARG A 7 36.99 -8.78 -30.96
N LEU A 8 36.53 -8.61 -29.72
CA LEU A 8 37.36 -8.45 -28.53
C LEU A 8 37.83 -9.81 -28.01
N ASP A 9 39.14 -9.94 -27.74
CA ASP A 9 39.77 -11.14 -27.19
C ASP A 9 39.37 -12.45 -27.92
N GLN A 10 39.15 -12.36 -29.24
CA GLN A 10 38.66 -13.46 -30.08
C GLN A 10 37.36 -14.12 -29.59
N ARG A 11 36.56 -13.45 -28.76
CA ARG A 11 35.39 -14.04 -28.07
C ARG A 11 34.14 -13.18 -28.10
N TYR A 12 34.27 -11.89 -27.82
CA TYR A 12 33.13 -10.99 -27.74
C TYR A 12 32.98 -10.21 -29.05
N VAL A 13 31.89 -10.46 -29.78
CA VAL A 13 31.58 -9.72 -31.00
C VAL A 13 30.71 -8.52 -30.64
N LEU A 14 31.23 -7.31 -30.84
CA LEU A 14 30.50 -6.08 -30.56
C LEU A 14 29.35 -5.90 -31.55
N GLN A 15 28.16 -5.58 -31.04
CA GLN A 15 26.94 -5.41 -31.82
C GLN A 15 26.51 -3.95 -31.82
N ASP A 16 25.78 -3.51 -30.80
CA ASP A 16 25.18 -2.17 -30.70
C ASP A 16 25.90 -1.30 -29.66
N LEU A 17 26.03 0.01 -29.90
CA LEU A 17 26.45 0.95 -28.85
C LEU A 17 25.27 1.22 -27.90
N LEU A 18 25.42 0.87 -26.62
CA LEU A 18 24.39 1.08 -25.59
C LEU A 18 24.51 2.45 -24.90
N GLY A 19 25.72 3.00 -24.82
CA GLY A 19 25.95 4.32 -24.24
C GLY A 19 27.41 4.76 -24.30
N GLU A 20 27.63 6.06 -24.24
CA GLU A 20 28.96 6.68 -24.25
C GLU A 20 29.04 7.72 -23.12
N GLY A 21 30.04 7.57 -22.25
CA GLY A 21 30.35 8.52 -21.17
C GLY A 21 31.75 9.12 -21.33
N GLY A 22 32.13 10.02 -20.42
CA GLY A 22 33.42 10.71 -20.49
C GLY A 22 34.66 9.81 -20.36
N SER A 23 34.51 8.63 -19.74
CA SER A 23 35.61 7.69 -19.48
C SER A 23 35.53 6.39 -20.29
N ALA A 24 34.35 6.00 -20.80
CA ALA A 24 34.16 4.72 -21.49
C ALA A 24 32.98 4.72 -22.47
N LYS A 25 33.00 3.74 -23.39
CA LYS A 25 31.85 3.32 -24.21
C LYS A 25 31.33 1.98 -23.73
N VAL A 26 30.02 1.79 -23.78
CA VAL A 26 29.34 0.53 -23.44
C VAL A 26 28.67 -0.02 -24.68
N TYR A 27 28.99 -1.26 -25.03
CA TYR A 27 28.44 -1.97 -26.18
C TYR A 27 27.67 -3.20 -25.73
N ARG A 28 26.63 -3.56 -26.47
CA ARG A 28 26.10 -4.92 -26.49
C ARG A 28 27.10 -5.79 -27.25
N ALA A 29 27.39 -6.97 -26.74
CA ALA A 29 28.25 -7.93 -27.40
C ALA A 29 27.71 -9.35 -27.27
N HIS A 30 27.99 -10.19 -28.26
CA HIS A 30 27.71 -11.61 -28.20
C HIS A 30 28.97 -12.36 -27.72
N ASP A 31 28.85 -13.10 -26.61
CA ASP A 31 29.88 -14.01 -26.13
C ASP A 31 29.78 -15.34 -26.89
N GLU A 32 30.58 -15.50 -27.95
CA GLU A 32 30.53 -16.67 -28.84
C GLU A 32 30.88 -17.98 -28.12
N ARG A 33 31.61 -17.91 -26.99
CA ARG A 33 32.01 -19.10 -26.23
C ARG A 33 30.89 -19.65 -25.36
N LEU A 34 30.08 -18.76 -24.77
CA LEU A 34 28.97 -19.13 -23.89
C LEU A 34 27.60 -19.03 -24.58
N GLY A 35 27.54 -18.49 -25.80
CA GLY A 35 26.31 -18.36 -26.59
C GLY A 35 25.29 -17.41 -25.96
N ARG A 36 25.73 -16.28 -25.40
CA ARG A 36 24.86 -15.31 -24.72
C ARG A 36 25.26 -13.87 -24.99
N ASP A 37 24.29 -12.97 -24.88
CA ASP A 37 24.56 -11.53 -24.98
C ASP A 37 25.01 -10.96 -23.63
N VAL A 38 25.98 -10.04 -23.70
CA VAL A 38 26.59 -9.34 -22.57
C VAL A 38 26.70 -7.85 -22.86
N ALA A 39 26.89 -7.04 -21.82
CA ALA A 39 27.34 -5.66 -21.97
C ALA A 39 28.85 -5.60 -21.76
N VAL A 40 29.56 -4.93 -22.66
CA VAL A 40 31.01 -4.72 -22.59
C VAL A 40 31.30 -3.24 -22.49
N LYS A 41 31.98 -2.84 -21.41
CA LYS A 41 32.41 -1.46 -21.18
C LYS A 41 33.90 -1.33 -21.48
N ILE A 42 34.24 -0.45 -22.42
CA ILE A 42 35.59 -0.23 -22.95
C ILE A 42 36.02 1.19 -22.59
N LEU A 43 37.15 1.33 -21.89
CA LEU A 43 37.70 2.65 -21.55
C LEU A 43 38.22 3.38 -22.79
N HIS A 44 38.09 4.71 -22.80
CA HIS A 44 38.66 5.54 -23.86
C HIS A 44 40.19 5.62 -23.79
N ASP A 45 40.83 5.91 -24.92
CA ASP A 45 42.30 6.03 -25.01
C ASP A 45 42.85 7.22 -24.22
N HIS A 46 42.09 8.30 -24.05
CA HIS A 46 42.55 9.50 -23.35
C HIS A 46 42.54 9.38 -21.82
N VAL A 47 42.09 8.26 -21.25
CA VAL A 47 42.10 8.04 -19.80
C VAL A 47 43.54 7.88 -19.31
N HIS A 48 43.94 8.69 -18.34
CA HIS A 48 45.31 8.73 -17.81
C HIS A 48 45.73 7.37 -17.22
N PRO A 49 47.00 6.93 -17.39
CA PRO A 49 47.45 5.60 -16.95
C PRO A 49 47.24 5.31 -15.45
N ALA A 50 47.35 6.34 -14.61
CA ALA A 50 47.08 6.22 -13.16
C ALA A 50 45.60 5.90 -12.88
N ASP A 51 44.68 6.49 -13.64
CA ASP A 51 43.25 6.25 -13.51
C ASP A 51 42.87 4.86 -14.05
N ARG A 52 43.52 4.41 -15.14
CA ARG A 52 43.37 3.03 -15.65
C ARG A 52 43.80 1.97 -14.62
N THR A 53 44.95 2.16 -13.98
CA THR A 53 45.45 1.23 -12.94
C THR A 53 44.51 1.16 -11.74
N ARG A 54 43.95 2.31 -11.35
CA ARG A 54 42.98 2.39 -10.27
C ARG A 54 41.66 1.72 -10.64
N PHE A 55 41.18 1.96 -11.85
CA PHE A 55 39.98 1.34 -12.41
C PHE A 55 40.08 -0.18 -12.39
N GLU A 56 41.21 -0.76 -12.84
CA GLU A 56 41.43 -2.21 -12.77
C GLU A 56 41.39 -2.75 -11.33
N ARG A 57 41.91 -2.00 -10.35
CA ARG A 57 41.86 -2.39 -8.93
C ARG A 57 40.43 -2.38 -8.39
N GLU A 58 39.64 -1.37 -8.75
CA GLU A 58 38.23 -1.27 -8.36
C GLU A 58 37.41 -2.39 -8.99
N ILE A 59 37.59 -2.66 -10.29
CA ILE A 59 36.93 -3.78 -10.98
C ILE A 59 37.27 -5.12 -10.35
N ARG A 60 38.54 -5.39 -10.02
CA ARG A 60 38.92 -6.63 -9.32
C ARG A 60 38.30 -6.74 -7.93
N THR A 61 38.03 -5.61 -7.26
CA THR A 61 37.34 -5.61 -5.97
C THR A 61 35.86 -5.94 -6.16
N LEU A 62 35.21 -5.32 -7.14
CA LEU A 62 33.82 -5.57 -7.51
C LEU A 62 33.58 -7.00 -8.02
N ALA A 63 34.53 -7.57 -8.77
CA ALA A 63 34.46 -8.94 -9.28
C ALA A 63 34.44 -10.00 -8.17
N ARG A 64 34.86 -9.65 -6.95
CA ARG A 64 34.79 -10.53 -5.77
C ARG A 64 33.47 -10.40 -5.00
N LEU A 65 32.62 -9.44 -5.37
CA LEU A 65 31.32 -9.25 -4.74
C LEU A 65 30.30 -10.21 -5.34
N ALA A 66 29.59 -10.91 -4.47
CA ALA A 66 28.49 -11.78 -4.84
C ALA A 66 27.25 -11.33 -4.07
N HIS A 67 26.38 -10.58 -4.74
CA HIS A 67 25.10 -10.13 -4.19
C HIS A 67 24.06 -9.98 -5.32
N PRO A 68 22.81 -10.44 -5.14
CA PRO A 68 21.79 -10.39 -6.19
C PRO A 68 21.51 -8.97 -6.69
N GLY A 69 21.54 -7.97 -5.80
CA GLY A 69 21.34 -6.56 -6.14
C GLY A 69 22.58 -5.80 -6.64
N VAL A 70 23.72 -6.47 -6.87
CA VAL A 70 24.94 -5.86 -7.43
C VAL A 70 25.23 -6.51 -8.77
N VAL A 71 25.57 -5.71 -9.79
CA VAL A 71 25.97 -6.28 -11.09
C VAL A 71 27.27 -7.09 -10.94
N SER A 72 27.26 -8.32 -11.43
CA SER A 72 28.44 -9.18 -11.41
C SER A 72 29.34 -8.88 -12.60
N ILE A 73 30.65 -8.89 -12.37
CA ILE A 73 31.65 -8.75 -13.43
C ILE A 73 31.98 -10.15 -13.94
N LEU A 74 31.82 -10.37 -15.24
CA LEU A 74 31.99 -11.67 -15.87
C LEU A 74 33.43 -11.88 -16.34
N ASP A 75 34.07 -10.82 -16.86
CA ASP A 75 35.42 -10.88 -17.40
C ASP A 75 36.09 -9.51 -17.36
N LEU A 76 37.43 -9.49 -17.34
CA LEU A 76 38.27 -8.30 -17.40
C LEU A 76 39.44 -8.58 -18.36
N GLY A 77 39.59 -7.75 -19.39
CA GLY A 77 40.60 -7.92 -20.41
C GLY A 77 41.15 -6.61 -20.97
N THR A 78 41.97 -6.74 -22.01
CA THR A 78 42.54 -5.61 -22.74
C THR A 78 42.38 -5.82 -24.23
N PHE A 79 42.08 -4.75 -24.97
CA PHE A 79 41.91 -4.76 -26.43
C PHE A 79 42.51 -3.49 -27.00
N GLU A 80 43.45 -3.61 -27.95
CA GLU A 80 44.15 -2.46 -28.55
C GLU A 80 44.72 -1.46 -27.52
N GLY A 81 45.20 -1.96 -26.37
CA GLY A 81 45.71 -1.13 -25.27
C GLY A 81 44.64 -0.44 -24.41
N ARG A 82 43.35 -0.72 -24.64
CA ARG A 82 42.21 -0.27 -23.84
C ARG A 82 41.73 -1.38 -22.92
N THR A 83 41.55 -1.07 -21.64
CA THR A 83 40.97 -2.01 -20.68
C THR A 83 39.47 -2.11 -20.92
N PHE A 84 38.95 -3.33 -20.94
CA PHE A 84 37.51 -3.61 -21.03
C PHE A 84 37.07 -4.59 -19.96
N PHE A 85 35.81 -4.53 -19.56
CA PHE A 85 35.19 -5.56 -18.74
C PHE A 85 33.80 -5.90 -19.27
N SER A 86 33.36 -7.13 -19.02
CA SER A 86 32.04 -7.61 -19.41
C SER A 86 31.14 -7.85 -18.20
N MET A 87 29.85 -7.63 -18.38
CA MET A 87 28.81 -7.80 -17.36
C MET A 87 27.52 -8.32 -18.02
N PRO A 88 26.57 -8.89 -17.25
CA PRO A 88 25.26 -9.26 -17.80
C PRO A 88 24.57 -8.08 -18.46
N LEU A 89 23.92 -8.33 -19.60
CA LEU A 89 23.09 -7.32 -20.26
C LEU A 89 21.79 -7.12 -19.47
N LEU A 90 21.56 -5.90 -19.00
CA LEU A 90 20.37 -5.54 -18.20
C LEU A 90 19.32 -4.90 -19.11
N SER A 91 18.33 -5.69 -19.52
CA SER A 91 17.34 -5.32 -20.54
C SER A 91 16.06 -4.67 -20.01
N GLY A 92 15.88 -4.59 -18.68
CA GLY A 92 14.67 -4.06 -18.06
C GLY A 92 14.64 -2.53 -17.93
N GLY A 93 15.70 -1.83 -18.35
CA GLY A 93 15.82 -0.38 -18.24
C GLY A 93 16.17 0.11 -16.81
N PRO A 94 16.19 1.42 -16.57
CA PRO A 94 16.50 1.99 -15.26
C PRO A 94 15.38 1.75 -14.24
N LEU A 95 15.71 1.84 -12.95
CA LEU A 95 14.76 1.67 -11.84
C LEU A 95 13.55 2.61 -11.95
N SER A 96 13.73 3.80 -12.54
CA SER A 96 12.65 4.77 -12.78
C SER A 96 11.49 4.22 -13.62
N THR A 97 11.68 3.12 -14.36
CA THR A 97 10.62 2.44 -15.11
C THR A 97 9.63 1.66 -14.23
N LEU A 98 9.93 1.51 -12.93
CA LEU A 98 9.00 0.92 -11.95
C LEU A 98 7.89 1.89 -11.52
N GLY A 99 8.01 3.18 -11.81
CA GLY A 99 7.01 4.18 -11.45
C GLY A 99 6.75 5.21 -12.54
N PRO A 100 6.02 6.31 -12.26
CA PRO A 100 5.50 6.76 -10.96
C PRO A 100 4.68 5.69 -10.23
N LEU A 101 4.63 5.75 -8.90
CA LEU A 101 3.78 4.83 -8.13
C LEU A 101 2.32 5.00 -8.55
N GLU A 102 1.71 3.91 -8.98
CA GLU A 102 0.27 3.80 -9.13
C GLU A 102 -0.34 3.43 -7.78
N ASP A 103 -1.61 3.81 -7.58
CA ASP A 103 -2.39 3.57 -6.38
C ASP A 103 -2.92 2.13 -6.36
N THR A 104 -1.99 1.18 -6.49
CA THR A 104 -2.23 -0.25 -6.47
C THR A 104 -1.25 -0.93 -5.52
N PRO A 105 -1.70 -1.98 -4.81
CA PRO A 105 -0.83 -2.77 -3.93
C PRO A 105 0.38 -3.32 -4.68
N GLU A 106 0.19 -3.82 -5.90
CA GLU A 106 1.24 -4.41 -6.70
C GLU A 106 2.32 -3.39 -7.04
N SER A 107 1.92 -2.15 -7.39
CA SER A 107 2.85 -1.04 -7.65
C SER A 107 3.70 -0.73 -6.41
N ALA A 108 3.07 -0.58 -5.25
CA ALA A 108 3.76 -0.31 -3.99
C ALA A 108 4.66 -1.48 -3.55
N GLU A 109 4.21 -2.72 -3.75
CA GLU A 109 4.98 -3.92 -3.42
C GLU A 109 6.22 -4.07 -4.30
N VAL A 110 6.07 -3.92 -5.63
CA VAL A 110 7.19 -3.96 -6.57
C VAL A 110 8.21 -2.87 -6.24
N PHE A 111 7.75 -1.67 -5.91
CA PHE A 111 8.61 -0.58 -5.46
C PHE A 111 9.36 -0.93 -4.16
N LEU A 112 8.67 -1.45 -3.15
CA LEU A 112 9.26 -1.78 -1.85
C LEU A 112 10.23 -2.97 -1.94
N ASP A 113 9.91 -3.98 -2.74
CA ASP A 113 10.79 -5.12 -2.98
C ASP A 113 12.07 -4.69 -3.69
N ALA A 114 11.95 -3.84 -4.71
CA ALA A 114 13.09 -3.28 -5.42
C ALA A 114 13.96 -2.41 -4.48
N ALA A 115 13.35 -1.49 -3.73
CA ALA A 115 14.03 -0.64 -2.77
C ALA A 115 14.75 -1.46 -1.67
N THR A 116 14.11 -2.54 -1.21
CA THR A 116 14.68 -3.45 -0.20
C THR A 116 15.94 -4.12 -0.73
N LEU A 117 15.92 -4.63 -1.96
CA LEU A 117 17.08 -5.30 -2.56
C LEU A 117 18.25 -4.32 -2.78
N ILE A 118 17.96 -3.09 -3.19
CA ILE A 118 18.98 -2.04 -3.37
C ILE A 118 19.58 -1.64 -2.01
N ALA A 119 18.76 -1.50 -0.97
CA ALA A 119 19.23 -1.21 0.38
C ALA A 119 20.16 -2.31 0.92
N GLN A 120 19.83 -3.58 0.65
CA GLN A 120 20.70 -4.73 0.97
C GLN A 120 22.00 -4.70 0.16
N ALA A 121 21.95 -4.35 -1.12
CA ALA A 121 23.14 -4.21 -1.97
C ALA A 121 24.07 -3.11 -1.47
N LEU A 122 23.54 -1.93 -1.12
CA LEU A 122 24.31 -0.84 -0.53
C LEU A 122 24.96 -1.27 0.79
N HIS A 123 24.21 -1.95 1.66
CA HIS A 123 24.79 -2.48 2.90
C HIS A 123 25.95 -3.46 2.64
N HIS A 124 25.80 -4.38 1.69
CA HIS A 124 26.84 -5.33 1.32
C HIS A 124 28.14 -4.65 0.87
N LEU A 125 28.02 -3.51 0.17
CA LEU A 125 29.13 -2.67 -0.26
C LEU A 125 29.77 -1.92 0.91
N HIS A 126 28.94 -1.26 1.73
CA HIS A 126 29.39 -0.45 2.86
C HIS A 126 30.14 -1.28 3.90
N ASP A 127 29.70 -2.53 4.14
CA ASP A 127 30.35 -3.49 5.05
C ASP A 127 31.78 -3.87 4.59
N ARG A 128 32.10 -3.63 3.31
CA ARG A 128 33.44 -3.81 2.71
C ARG A 128 34.18 -2.50 2.50
N GLY A 129 33.69 -1.41 3.07
CA GLY A 129 34.27 -0.07 2.96
C GLY A 129 34.11 0.58 1.58
N LEU A 130 33.20 0.06 0.74
CA LEU A 130 32.92 0.61 -0.59
C LEU A 130 31.70 1.52 -0.53
N VAL A 131 31.86 2.77 -0.96
CA VAL A 131 30.78 3.77 -1.05
C VAL A 131 30.56 4.11 -2.53
N HIS A 132 29.30 4.13 -2.98
CA HIS A 132 28.96 4.32 -4.39
C HIS A 132 29.24 5.74 -4.89
N ARG A 133 28.85 6.77 -4.13
CA ARG A 133 29.05 8.22 -4.36
C ARG A 133 28.31 8.83 -5.56
N ASP A 134 27.89 8.05 -6.54
CA ASP A 134 27.12 8.56 -7.69
C ASP A 134 25.86 7.72 -7.95
N LEU A 135 25.05 7.47 -6.92
CA LEU A 135 23.86 6.63 -7.07
C LEU A 135 22.76 7.42 -7.80
N THR A 136 22.35 6.94 -8.97
CA THR A 136 21.34 7.59 -9.83
C THR A 136 20.40 6.53 -10.43
N PRO A 137 19.26 6.90 -11.03
CA PRO A 137 18.37 5.93 -11.68
C PRO A 137 19.05 5.13 -12.81
N ASN A 138 20.04 5.73 -13.50
CA ASN A 138 20.77 5.07 -14.58
C ASN A 138 21.83 4.08 -14.07
N ASN A 139 22.24 4.21 -12.80
CA ASN A 139 23.17 3.30 -12.14
C ASN A 139 22.45 2.17 -11.38
N ILE A 140 21.11 2.11 -11.48
CA ILE A 140 20.29 1.02 -10.94
C ILE A 140 19.42 0.49 -12.07
N LEU A 141 19.86 -0.58 -12.71
CA LEU A 141 19.18 -1.17 -13.86
C LEU A 141 18.43 -2.44 -13.48
N LEU A 142 17.35 -2.71 -14.21
CA LEU A 142 16.54 -3.90 -14.07
C LEU A 142 17.02 -5.00 -15.04
N ASP A 143 17.05 -6.24 -14.57
CA ASP A 143 17.22 -7.39 -15.46
C ASP A 143 15.90 -7.80 -16.14
N ALA A 144 15.93 -8.87 -16.93
CA ALA A 144 14.76 -9.37 -17.67
C ALA A 144 13.60 -9.79 -16.75
N HIS A 145 13.87 -10.08 -15.47
CA HIS A 145 12.85 -10.41 -14.46
C HIS A 145 12.44 -9.18 -13.64
N ARG A 146 12.81 -7.97 -14.07
CA ARG A 146 12.58 -6.70 -13.36
C ARG A 146 13.25 -6.64 -11.97
N THR A 147 14.33 -7.38 -11.75
CA THR A 147 15.10 -7.32 -10.50
C THR A 147 16.16 -6.22 -10.59
N PRO A 148 16.24 -5.28 -9.63
CA PRO A 148 17.20 -4.18 -9.69
C PRO A 148 18.63 -4.62 -9.34
N ARG A 149 19.59 -4.04 -10.07
CA ARG A 149 21.02 -4.24 -9.88
C ARG A 149 21.75 -2.90 -9.91
N VAL A 150 22.52 -2.64 -8.87
CA VAL A 150 23.39 -1.47 -8.78
C VAL A 150 24.64 -1.71 -9.62
N MET A 151 25.05 -0.71 -10.38
CA MET A 151 26.22 -0.72 -11.26
C MET A 151 27.00 0.60 -11.22
N ASP A 152 28.17 0.63 -11.87
CA ASP A 152 28.97 1.86 -12.06
C ASP A 152 29.41 2.54 -10.75
N PHE A 153 29.93 1.73 -9.83
CA PHE A 153 30.50 2.17 -8.55
C PHE A 153 31.74 3.06 -8.73
N GLY A 154 31.64 4.36 -8.44
CA GLY A 154 32.79 5.20 -8.09
C GLY A 154 33.96 5.32 -9.08
N LEU A 155 33.88 4.75 -10.29
CA LEU A 155 34.97 4.62 -11.28
C LEU A 155 35.55 5.97 -11.78
N VAL A 156 34.97 7.10 -11.35
CA VAL A 156 35.34 8.47 -11.75
C VAL A 156 35.82 9.33 -10.56
N SER A 157 35.55 8.94 -9.31
CA SER A 157 35.74 9.85 -8.16
C SER A 157 36.97 9.55 -7.29
N SER A 158 37.77 8.56 -7.63
CA SER A 158 38.97 8.26 -6.84
C SER A 158 40.18 9.11 -7.22
N GLY A 159 40.08 9.95 -8.26
CA GLY A 159 41.05 10.99 -8.64
C GLY A 159 41.08 12.23 -7.73
N MET A 160 40.42 12.18 -6.56
CA MET A 160 40.38 13.25 -5.56
C MET A 160 41.74 13.37 -4.86
N SER A 161 42.70 14.01 -5.52
CA SER A 161 43.76 14.74 -4.83
C SER A 161 43.17 16.03 -4.23
N GLU A 162 43.83 16.61 -3.24
CA GLU A 162 43.47 17.87 -2.57
C GLU A 162 43.26 19.08 -3.52
N HIS A 163 43.59 18.93 -4.81
CA HIS A 163 43.47 19.99 -5.83
C HIS A 163 42.05 20.23 -6.37
N THR A 164 41.05 19.38 -6.10
CA THR A 164 39.70 19.49 -6.71
C THR A 164 38.70 20.30 -5.88
N LEU A 165 39.09 20.86 -4.73
CA LEU A 165 38.30 21.89 -4.03
C LEU A 165 38.10 23.17 -4.89
N HIS A 166 38.84 23.30 -6.00
CA HIS A 166 38.80 24.46 -6.88
C HIS A 166 37.90 24.34 -8.12
N LEU A 167 37.35 23.16 -8.46
CA LEU A 167 36.61 22.96 -9.72
C LEU A 167 35.13 23.37 -9.68
N THR A 168 34.54 23.51 -8.49
CA THR A 168 33.24 24.18 -8.32
C THR A 168 33.31 25.68 -8.62
N ARG A 169 34.52 26.28 -8.70
CA ARG A 169 34.74 27.70 -9.07
C ARG A 169 34.72 27.95 -10.58
N SER A 170 34.84 26.92 -11.42
CA SER A 170 34.87 27.00 -12.88
C SER A 170 33.53 26.66 -13.57
N GLY A 171 32.45 26.44 -12.80
CA GLY A 171 31.10 26.24 -13.34
C GLY A 171 30.82 24.87 -13.97
N VAL A 172 31.70 23.87 -13.77
CA VAL A 172 31.48 22.49 -14.23
C VAL A 172 31.15 21.62 -13.02
N THR A 173 29.89 21.24 -12.88
CA THR A 173 29.41 20.30 -11.85
C THR A 173 29.83 18.88 -12.23
N LEU A 174 30.52 18.18 -11.34
CA LEU A 174 30.82 16.75 -11.48
C LEU A 174 29.68 15.94 -10.84
N GLY A 175 28.99 15.12 -11.64
CA GLY A 175 27.89 14.24 -11.20
C GLY A 175 26.50 14.74 -11.62
N THR A 176 25.45 14.03 -11.18
CA THR A 176 24.06 14.41 -11.45
C THR A 176 23.48 15.15 -10.23
N PRO A 177 23.39 16.50 -10.23
CA PRO A 177 23.09 17.29 -9.03
C PRO A 177 21.75 16.94 -8.38
N GLN A 178 20.79 16.42 -9.16
CA GLN A 178 19.44 16.00 -8.71
C GLN A 178 19.41 14.88 -7.66
N TYR A 179 20.51 14.16 -7.46
CA TYR A 179 20.59 13.03 -6.51
C TYR A 179 21.72 13.21 -5.49
N MET A 180 22.41 14.35 -5.51
CA MET A 180 23.61 14.56 -4.71
C MET A 180 23.28 14.81 -3.23
N ALA A 181 23.99 14.13 -2.32
CA ALA A 181 23.80 14.35 -0.89
C ALA A 181 24.30 15.75 -0.44
N PRO A 182 23.71 16.36 0.61
CA PRO A 182 24.11 17.69 1.10
C PRO A 182 25.60 17.77 1.46
N GLU A 183 26.13 16.71 2.07
CA GLU A 183 27.53 16.60 2.44
C GLU A 183 28.46 16.44 1.22
N GLN A 184 27.99 15.80 0.14
CA GLN A 184 28.70 15.73 -1.13
C GLN A 184 28.75 17.10 -1.83
N ALA A 185 27.61 17.81 -1.86
CA ALA A 185 27.53 19.17 -2.41
C ALA A 185 28.45 20.17 -1.67
N ARG A 186 28.64 19.96 -0.36
CA ARG A 186 29.58 20.74 0.47
C ARG A 186 31.04 20.25 0.39
N GLY A 187 31.29 19.07 -0.18
CA GLY A 187 32.62 18.46 -0.27
C GLY A 187 33.18 17.95 1.06
N VAL A 188 32.32 17.56 2.02
CA VAL A 188 32.74 17.13 3.37
C VAL A 188 32.13 15.77 3.74
N ASN A 189 32.88 14.93 4.47
CA ASN A 189 32.38 13.72 5.15
C ASN A 189 31.50 12.77 4.32
N VAL A 190 31.83 12.56 3.04
CA VAL A 190 31.10 11.63 2.16
C VAL A 190 31.28 10.19 2.60
N GLY A 191 30.19 9.46 2.83
CA GLY A 191 30.21 8.10 3.37
C GLY A 191 28.95 7.30 3.07
N PRO A 192 28.72 6.16 3.75
CA PRO A 192 27.55 5.31 3.55
C PRO A 192 26.19 6.04 3.58
N HIS A 193 26.06 7.03 4.46
CA HIS A 193 24.85 7.84 4.59
C HIS A 193 24.58 8.71 3.34
N SER A 194 25.60 9.05 2.56
CA SER A 194 25.45 9.81 1.31
C SER A 194 24.76 8.96 0.24
N ASP A 195 25.12 7.67 0.14
CA ASP A 195 24.43 6.74 -0.77
C ASP A 195 22.97 6.52 -0.36
N LEU A 196 22.67 6.48 0.94
CA LEU A 196 21.29 6.37 1.43
C LEU A 196 20.46 7.61 1.09
N TYR A 197 21.04 8.81 1.15
CA TYR A 197 20.35 10.02 0.69
C TYR A 197 20.09 9.99 -0.82
N ALA A 198 21.10 9.62 -1.61
CA ALA A 198 20.96 9.49 -3.05
C ALA A 198 19.89 8.44 -3.41
N LEU A 199 19.83 7.32 -2.68
CA LEU A 199 18.75 6.35 -2.79
C LEU A 199 17.39 6.98 -2.47
N GLY A 200 17.28 7.81 -1.43
CA GLY A 200 16.08 8.58 -1.12
C GLY A 200 15.61 9.46 -2.29
N ALA A 201 16.53 10.16 -2.95
CA ALA A 201 16.21 10.99 -4.11
C ALA A 201 15.79 10.16 -5.35
N VAL A 202 16.43 9.00 -5.57
CA VAL A 202 16.02 8.05 -6.61
C VAL A 202 14.63 7.50 -6.34
N LEU A 203 14.36 7.06 -5.10
CA LEU A 203 13.06 6.51 -4.70
C LEU A 203 11.96 7.57 -4.77
N TYR A 204 12.25 8.83 -4.43
CA TYR A 204 11.33 9.95 -4.66
C TYR A 204 10.98 10.07 -6.13
N ARG A 205 11.96 10.00 -7.03
CA ARG A 205 11.70 10.05 -8.48
C ARG A 205 10.87 8.86 -8.98
N VAL A 206 11.16 7.66 -8.51
CA VAL A 206 10.37 6.47 -8.86
C VAL A 206 8.94 6.62 -8.31
N ALA A 207 8.78 7.19 -7.11
CA ALA A 207 7.46 7.40 -6.50
C ALA A 207 6.65 8.47 -7.23
N CYS A 208 7.23 9.62 -7.53
CA CYS A 208 6.51 10.82 -7.99
C CYS A 208 6.61 11.06 -9.51
N GLY A 209 7.57 10.44 -10.19
CA GLY A 209 7.93 10.74 -11.59
C GLY A 209 8.94 11.88 -11.77
N SER A 210 9.11 12.72 -10.75
CA SER A 210 10.06 13.84 -10.70
C SER A 210 11.01 13.71 -9.51
N PRO A 211 12.27 14.20 -9.60
CA PRO A 211 13.18 14.24 -8.45
C PRO A 211 12.66 15.22 -7.37
N PRO A 212 13.16 15.13 -6.12
CA PRO A 212 12.67 15.96 -5.02
C PRO A 212 12.95 17.46 -5.20
N PHE A 213 13.96 17.81 -5.99
CA PHE A 213 14.35 19.18 -6.27
C PHE A 213 14.59 19.38 -7.77
N VAL A 214 14.07 20.49 -8.28
CA VAL A 214 14.23 20.94 -9.66
C VAL A 214 14.54 22.44 -9.61
N GLY A 215 15.52 22.86 -10.39
CA GLY A 215 15.95 24.24 -10.47
C GLY A 215 16.51 24.57 -11.86
N ASP A 216 16.63 25.86 -12.16
CA ASP A 216 17.02 26.36 -13.48
C ASP A 216 18.48 26.05 -13.86
N ASN A 217 19.31 25.69 -12.87
CA ASN A 217 20.71 25.30 -13.05
C ASN A 217 21.18 24.39 -11.91
N ASP A 218 22.33 23.75 -12.11
CA ASP A 218 22.93 22.81 -11.15
C ASP A 218 23.17 23.44 -9.77
N GLN A 219 23.59 24.71 -9.72
CA GLN A 219 23.86 25.39 -8.45
C GLN A 219 22.59 25.60 -7.63
N SER A 220 21.47 25.91 -8.29
CA SER A 220 20.15 25.99 -7.67
C SER A 220 19.74 24.66 -7.08
N VAL A 221 19.86 23.56 -7.82
CA VAL A 221 19.52 22.21 -7.33
C VAL A 221 20.41 21.80 -6.14
N LEU A 222 21.71 22.08 -6.20
CA LEU A 222 22.63 21.83 -5.09
C LEU A 222 22.26 22.67 -3.85
N TYR A 223 21.89 23.93 -4.03
CA TYR A 223 21.41 24.78 -2.92
C TYR A 223 20.17 24.17 -2.25
N GLN A 224 19.20 23.70 -3.03
CA GLN A 224 17.98 23.06 -2.52
C GLN A 224 18.30 21.79 -1.73
N HIS A 225 19.17 20.92 -2.25
CA HIS A 225 19.63 19.75 -1.49
C HIS A 225 20.29 20.15 -0.15
N VAL A 226 21.01 21.27 -0.10
CA VAL A 226 21.73 21.69 1.10
C VAL A 226 20.84 22.40 2.14
N TYR A 227 19.87 23.20 1.70
CA TYR A 227 19.15 24.14 2.58
C TYR A 227 17.62 23.98 2.60
N GLU A 228 17.00 23.49 1.53
CA GLU A 228 15.53 23.41 1.43
C GLU A 228 15.00 22.05 1.85
N LEU A 229 13.84 22.01 2.53
CA LEU A 229 13.16 20.75 2.81
C LEU A 229 12.47 20.27 1.53
N PRO A 230 12.52 18.96 1.22
CA PRO A 230 11.75 18.42 0.11
C PRO A 230 10.26 18.52 0.42
N ASP A 231 9.45 18.76 -0.61
CA ASP A 231 7.99 18.62 -0.50
C ASP A 231 7.62 17.19 -0.08
N ASP A 232 6.44 17.05 0.53
CA ASP A 232 5.89 15.72 0.78
C ASP A 232 5.60 15.03 -0.56
N PRO A 233 6.11 13.80 -0.81
CA PRO A 233 5.86 13.04 -2.03
C PRO A 233 4.37 12.96 -2.40
N ARG A 234 3.47 12.92 -1.40
CA ARG A 234 2.02 12.79 -1.58
C ARG A 234 1.38 14.01 -2.21
N LEU A 235 2.04 15.18 -2.16
CA LEU A 235 1.58 16.38 -2.86
C LEU A 235 1.78 16.26 -4.38
N HIS A 236 2.84 15.58 -4.80
CA HIS A 236 3.18 15.38 -6.21
C HIS A 236 2.53 14.12 -6.78
N ASN A 237 2.46 13.07 -5.98
CA ASN A 237 1.76 11.84 -6.31
C ASN A 237 0.95 11.33 -5.11
N PRO A 238 -0.37 11.58 -5.07
CA PRO A 238 -1.24 11.10 -3.99
C PRO A 238 -1.34 9.57 -3.87
N ALA A 239 -0.92 8.83 -4.91
CA ALA A 239 -0.84 7.37 -4.88
C ALA A 239 0.27 6.84 -3.97
N VAL A 240 1.19 7.70 -3.50
CA VAL A 240 2.29 7.30 -2.62
C VAL A 240 1.72 7.00 -1.22
N PRO A 241 1.86 5.77 -0.70
CA PRO A 241 1.39 5.45 0.65
C PRO A 241 2.16 6.19 1.75
N ASP A 242 1.51 6.41 2.89
CA ASP A 242 2.05 7.20 4.01
C ASP A 242 3.36 6.59 4.55
N GLU A 243 3.45 5.27 4.64
CA GLU A 243 4.68 4.56 5.03
C GLU A 243 5.84 4.82 4.05
N ILE A 244 5.56 4.81 2.74
CA ILE A 244 6.57 5.06 1.71
C ILE A 244 7.02 6.52 1.75
N ALA A 245 6.07 7.47 1.84
CA ALA A 245 6.38 8.89 1.94
C ALA A 245 7.29 9.19 3.15
N ARG A 246 6.95 8.64 4.32
CA ARG A 246 7.76 8.78 5.55
C ARG A 246 9.18 8.23 5.38
N LEU A 247 9.35 7.07 4.75
CA LEU A 247 10.67 6.47 4.52
C LEU A 247 11.52 7.30 3.54
N ILE A 248 10.92 7.79 2.46
CA ILE A 248 11.59 8.67 1.49
C ILE A 248 12.07 9.95 2.18
N LEU A 249 11.20 10.62 2.94
CA LEU A 249 11.54 11.85 3.67
C LEU A 249 12.63 11.60 4.73
N THR A 250 12.62 10.43 5.39
CA THR A 250 13.67 10.04 6.35
C THR A 250 15.04 9.89 5.67
N LEU A 251 15.09 9.32 4.45
CA LEU A 251 16.34 9.22 3.69
C LEU A 251 16.86 10.59 3.22
N LEU A 252 15.94 11.51 2.91
CA LEU A 252 16.24 12.88 2.48
C LEU A 252 16.55 13.85 3.64
N ALA A 253 16.73 13.33 4.87
CA ALA A 253 17.14 14.15 6.00
C ALA A 253 18.50 14.83 5.74
N LYS A 254 18.60 16.11 6.08
CA LYS A 254 19.80 16.92 5.80
C LYS A 254 21.01 16.49 6.62
N LYS A 255 20.78 16.07 7.86
CA LYS A 255 21.79 15.54 8.76
C LYS A 255 21.99 14.04 8.49
N PRO A 256 23.21 13.56 8.20
CA PRO A 256 23.48 12.14 7.97
C PRO A 256 22.98 11.23 9.10
N GLU A 257 23.14 11.64 10.36
CA GLU A 257 22.75 10.91 11.55
C GLU A 257 21.23 10.77 11.76
N ALA A 258 20.42 11.54 11.03
CA ALA A 258 18.97 11.43 11.05
C ALA A 258 18.42 10.41 10.02
N ARG A 259 19.30 9.86 9.17
CA ARG A 259 18.96 8.82 8.19
C ARG A 259 19.11 7.44 8.83
N PRO A 260 18.64 6.35 8.20
CA PRO A 260 18.86 5.00 8.72
C PRO A 260 20.36 4.69 8.86
N GLU A 261 20.74 4.05 9.97
CA GLU A 261 22.13 3.74 10.32
C GLU A 261 22.87 2.90 9.26
N SER A 262 22.14 2.06 8.53
CA SER A 262 22.69 1.20 7.48
C SER A 262 21.63 0.79 6.47
N GLY A 263 22.08 0.33 5.30
CA GLY A 263 21.19 -0.27 4.30
C GLY A 263 20.40 -1.48 4.84
N LEU A 264 20.96 -2.26 5.78
CA LEU A 264 20.24 -3.36 6.42
C LEU A 264 19.09 -2.87 7.31
N ARG A 265 19.30 -1.78 8.06
CA ARG A 265 18.25 -1.16 8.87
C ARG A 265 17.13 -0.63 7.98
N LEU A 266 17.48 0.04 6.88
CA LEU A 266 16.52 0.51 5.87
C LEU A 266 15.74 -0.66 5.24
N ALA A 267 16.41 -1.74 4.84
CA ALA A 267 15.77 -2.91 4.25
C ALA A 267 14.71 -3.51 5.18
N ARG A 268 14.98 -3.61 6.49
CA ARG A 268 13.99 -4.06 7.49
C ARG A 268 12.80 -3.11 7.61
N GLN A 269 13.03 -1.79 7.53
CA GLN A 269 11.96 -0.80 7.56
C GLN A 269 11.08 -0.89 6.31
N LEU A 270 11.67 -1.07 5.13
CA LEU A 270 10.96 -1.27 3.86
C LEU A 270 10.14 -2.56 3.87
N GLN A 271 10.70 -3.67 4.37
CA GLN A 271 9.97 -4.94 4.54
C GLN A 271 8.78 -4.78 5.50
N ARG A 272 8.98 -4.09 6.62
CA ARG A 272 7.87 -3.80 7.55
C ARG A 272 6.78 -2.94 6.89
N ALA A 273 7.16 -1.94 6.11
CA ALA A 273 6.21 -1.13 5.36
C ALA A 273 5.44 -1.98 4.34
N ARG A 274 6.12 -2.89 3.63
CA ARG A 274 5.47 -3.85 2.72
C ARG A 274 4.48 -4.75 3.44
N ASP A 275 4.87 -5.31 4.59
CA ASP A 275 3.98 -6.17 5.38
C ASP A 275 2.79 -5.38 5.94
N LEU A 276 2.99 -4.12 6.33
CA LEU A 276 1.90 -3.24 6.78
C LEU A 276 0.96 -2.90 5.63
N LEU A 277 1.46 -2.57 4.44
CA LEU A 277 0.64 -2.30 3.27
C LEU A 277 -0.09 -3.54 2.80
N ARG A 278 0.57 -4.70 2.81
CA ARG A 278 -0.08 -5.99 2.59
C ARG A 278 -1.18 -6.21 3.57
N ARG A 279 -0.91 -6.12 4.88
CA ARG A 279 -1.94 -6.26 5.91
C ARG A 279 -3.05 -5.24 5.75
N ALA A 280 -2.76 -3.98 5.42
CA ALA A 280 -3.76 -2.95 5.20
C ALA A 280 -4.63 -3.29 3.96
N HIS A 281 -4.00 -3.72 2.87
CA HIS A 281 -4.66 -4.11 1.64
C HIS A 281 -5.52 -5.37 1.82
N SER A 282 -4.91 -6.39 2.42
CA SER A 282 -5.46 -7.72 2.69
C SER A 282 -6.35 -7.78 3.93
N SER A 283 -6.53 -6.65 4.61
CA SER A 283 -7.55 -6.47 5.64
C SER A 283 -8.69 -5.59 5.14
N GLY A 284 -8.79 -5.36 3.82
CA GLY A 284 -9.84 -4.51 3.24
C GLY A 284 -9.78 -3.06 3.74
N GLN A 285 -8.65 -2.62 4.28
CA GLN A 285 -8.40 -1.22 4.67
C GLN A 285 -7.77 -0.42 3.54
N TYR A 286 -8.16 -0.68 2.29
CA TYR A 286 -8.18 0.43 1.35
C TYR A 286 -9.41 1.30 1.66
N ARG A 287 -9.26 2.08 2.73
CA ARG A 287 -9.98 3.32 3.02
C ARG A 287 -11.51 3.26 2.82
N GLY A 288 -12.20 2.49 3.66
CA GLY A 288 -13.37 2.99 4.39
C GLY A 288 -14.58 2.08 4.61
N GLY A 289 -15.02 1.98 5.89
CA GLY A 289 -16.17 1.28 6.55
C GLY A 289 -17.14 0.34 5.83
N ARG A 290 -18.25 -0.14 6.41
CA ARG A 290 -18.73 -0.24 7.80
C ARG A 290 -18.56 -1.65 8.41
N ALA A 291 -17.79 -2.46 7.72
CA ALA A 291 -17.11 -3.67 8.12
C ALA A 291 -16.38 -4.01 6.83
N ARG A 292 -15.07 -4.28 6.94
CA ARG A 292 -14.19 -4.63 5.82
C ARG A 292 -14.96 -5.39 4.72
N GLY A 293 -15.21 -4.73 3.59
CA GLY A 293 -15.68 -5.43 2.40
C GLY A 293 -14.46 -6.05 1.74
N GLY A 294 -14.43 -7.38 1.64
CA GLY A 294 -13.35 -8.08 0.96
C GLY A 294 -12.79 -9.28 1.70
N GLU A 295 -11.62 -9.75 1.27
CA GLU A 295 -10.86 -10.79 1.95
C GLU A 295 -10.12 -10.24 3.18
N HIS A 296 -10.20 -10.99 4.28
CA HIS A 296 -9.43 -10.82 5.51
C HIS A 296 -8.35 -11.89 5.56
N LEU A 297 -7.09 -11.50 5.68
CA LEU A 297 -6.04 -12.47 5.97
C LEU A 297 -5.98 -12.85 7.45
N GLY A 298 -5.67 -14.12 7.70
CA GLY A 298 -5.40 -14.62 9.04
C GLY A 298 -6.65 -15.08 9.77
N GLY A 299 -7.60 -15.67 9.05
CA GLY A 299 -8.74 -16.33 9.66
C GLY A 299 -8.45 -17.75 10.10
N PRO A 300 -9.48 -18.45 10.60
CA PRO A 300 -9.40 -19.90 10.77
C PRO A 300 -9.12 -20.58 9.42
N LEU A 301 -8.01 -21.32 9.34
CA LEU A 301 -7.61 -22.11 8.17
C LEU A 301 -8.53 -23.33 7.97
N SER A 302 -9.05 -23.88 9.07
CA SER A 302 -9.92 -25.05 9.12
C SER A 302 -11.23 -24.73 9.86
N PRO A 303 -12.19 -24.03 9.20
CA PRO A 303 -13.43 -23.62 9.86
C PRO A 303 -14.23 -24.78 10.47
N GLY A 304 -14.11 -26.00 9.91
CA GLY A 304 -14.79 -27.20 10.41
C GLY A 304 -14.44 -27.59 11.86
N ALA A 305 -13.38 -27.04 12.43
CA ALA A 305 -12.95 -27.31 13.81
C ALA A 305 -13.19 -26.13 14.77
N LEU A 306 -13.96 -25.12 14.37
CA LEU A 306 -14.24 -23.95 15.20
C LEU A 306 -15.08 -24.30 16.44
N GLN A 307 -14.60 -23.88 17.60
CA GLN A 307 -15.27 -23.98 18.89
C GLN A 307 -15.25 -22.63 19.60
N GLU A 308 -16.27 -22.35 20.42
CA GLU A 308 -16.28 -21.17 21.27
C GLU A 308 -15.10 -21.24 22.25
N ALA A 309 -14.23 -20.23 22.19
CA ALA A 309 -13.06 -20.11 23.05
C ALA A 309 -13.39 -19.29 24.31
N TRP A 310 -14.17 -18.22 24.16
CA TRP A 310 -14.63 -17.37 25.25
C TRP A 310 -15.86 -16.55 24.85
N ALA A 311 -16.57 -16.04 25.86
CA ALA A 311 -17.68 -15.10 25.74
C ALA A 311 -17.58 -14.00 26.82
N VAL A 312 -17.77 -12.75 26.42
CA VAL A 312 -17.59 -11.56 27.27
C VAL A 312 -18.84 -10.68 27.18
N PRO A 313 -19.44 -10.28 28.32
CA PRO A 313 -20.53 -9.30 28.32
C PRO A 313 -20.01 -7.89 28.03
N LEU A 314 -20.70 -7.17 27.15
CA LEU A 314 -20.31 -5.83 26.67
C LEU A 314 -20.90 -4.68 27.49
N GLY A 315 -21.76 -4.98 28.46
CA GLY A 315 -22.44 -3.97 29.30
C GLY A 315 -23.68 -3.35 28.66
N GLY A 316 -24.02 -3.77 27.43
CA GLY A 316 -25.14 -3.25 26.66
C GLY A 316 -25.46 -4.10 25.43
N GLU A 317 -26.67 -3.94 24.89
CA GLU A 317 -27.08 -4.59 23.63
C GLU A 317 -26.22 -4.07 22.48
N VAL A 318 -25.86 -4.96 21.56
CA VAL A 318 -25.14 -4.56 20.35
C VAL A 318 -26.09 -3.75 19.46
N THR A 319 -25.63 -2.60 18.99
CA THR A 319 -26.45 -1.73 18.12
C THR A 319 -26.52 -2.27 16.69
N TRP A 320 -27.46 -1.73 15.91
CA TRP A 320 -27.48 -1.90 14.48
C TRP A 320 -27.66 -0.54 13.81
N PRO A 321 -26.97 -0.30 12.69
CA PRO A 321 -25.83 -1.06 12.16
C PRO A 321 -24.59 -1.04 13.06
N ALA A 322 -23.86 -2.15 13.13
CA ALA A 322 -22.60 -2.29 13.87
C ALA A 322 -21.67 -3.34 13.24
N ALA A 323 -20.40 -3.33 13.64
CA ALA A 323 -19.44 -4.36 13.28
C ALA A 323 -18.41 -4.55 14.39
N VAL A 324 -17.88 -5.76 14.49
CA VAL A 324 -16.66 -6.02 15.26
C VAL A 324 -15.47 -5.54 14.43
N THR A 325 -14.64 -4.69 15.00
CA THR A 325 -13.40 -4.23 14.36
C THR A 325 -12.20 -4.57 15.24
N GLY A 326 -11.01 -4.75 14.66
CA GLY A 326 -9.84 -5.15 15.44
C GLY A 326 -8.52 -4.75 14.82
N SER A 327 -7.51 -4.61 15.67
CA SER A 327 -6.12 -4.34 15.29
C SER A 327 -5.18 -4.88 16.37
N GLY A 328 -4.26 -5.75 15.96
CA GLY A 328 -3.35 -6.41 16.88
C GLY A 328 -4.13 -7.19 17.97
N PRO A 329 -3.81 -7.01 19.26
CA PRO A 329 -4.42 -7.80 20.33
C PRO A 329 -5.80 -7.30 20.77
N LEU A 330 -6.41 -6.33 20.08
CA LEU A 330 -7.65 -5.69 20.49
C LEU A 330 -8.75 -5.84 19.44
N VAL A 331 -9.96 -6.07 19.93
CA VAL A 331 -11.22 -6.05 19.16
C VAL A 331 -12.21 -5.11 19.83
N THR A 332 -13.07 -4.46 19.05
CA THR A 332 -14.04 -3.48 19.55
C THR A 332 -15.40 -3.66 18.93
N VAL A 333 -16.43 -3.25 19.67
CA VAL A 333 -17.81 -3.23 19.21
C VAL A 333 -18.60 -2.14 19.95
N GLY A 334 -19.48 -1.47 19.22
CA GLY A 334 -20.38 -0.46 19.77
C GLY A 334 -21.71 -1.03 20.26
N THR A 335 -22.33 -0.35 21.21
CA THR A 335 -23.58 -0.76 21.86
C THR A 335 -24.65 0.33 21.78
N ARG A 336 -25.90 -0.07 22.02
CA ARG A 336 -27.06 0.83 22.12
C ARG A 336 -27.03 1.74 23.36
N GLN A 337 -26.29 1.38 24.38
CA GLN A 337 -26.14 2.20 25.60
C GLN A 337 -25.06 3.27 25.43
N GLY A 338 -24.60 3.52 24.20
CA GLY A 338 -23.56 4.48 23.89
C GLY A 338 -22.18 4.05 24.38
N GLN A 339 -21.93 2.75 24.51
CA GLN A 339 -20.62 2.24 24.87
C GLN A 339 -19.89 1.68 23.66
N LEU A 340 -18.60 2.00 23.54
CA LEU A 340 -17.66 1.29 22.71
C LEU A 340 -16.80 0.40 23.61
N ALA A 341 -17.06 -0.90 23.58
CA ALA A 341 -16.29 -1.88 24.32
C ALA A 341 -15.02 -2.24 23.55
N VAL A 342 -13.89 -2.30 24.25
CA VAL A 342 -12.59 -2.76 23.72
C VAL A 342 -12.18 -3.98 24.51
N VAL A 343 -12.04 -5.11 23.83
CA VAL A 343 -11.78 -6.43 24.43
C VAL A 343 -10.47 -6.96 23.84
N ASN A 344 -9.67 -7.62 24.65
CA ASN A 344 -8.47 -8.30 24.18
C ASN A 344 -8.86 -9.58 23.42
N VAL A 345 -8.06 -10.00 22.45
CA VAL A 345 -8.25 -11.27 21.72
C VAL A 345 -8.25 -12.52 22.64
N SER A 346 -7.76 -12.38 23.87
CA SER A 346 -7.82 -13.38 24.95
C SER A 346 -9.15 -13.44 25.70
N GLY A 347 -10.02 -12.42 25.58
CA GLY A 347 -11.32 -12.36 26.26
C GLY A 347 -11.39 -11.42 27.46
N ASP A 348 -10.34 -10.65 27.76
CA ASP A 348 -10.39 -9.66 28.84
C ASP A 348 -10.91 -8.30 28.33
N LEU A 349 -11.84 -7.67 29.07
CA LEU A 349 -12.27 -6.31 28.78
C LEU A 349 -11.10 -5.35 29.05
N HIS A 350 -10.61 -4.69 28.00
CA HIS A 350 -9.49 -3.76 28.06
C HIS A 350 -9.93 -2.35 28.45
N ALA A 351 -10.96 -1.82 27.81
CA ALA A 351 -11.50 -0.48 28.06
C ALA A 351 -12.96 -0.36 27.61
N THR A 352 -13.64 0.68 28.07
CA THR A 352 -14.97 1.06 27.58
C THR A 352 -15.02 2.57 27.44
N TYR A 353 -15.36 3.04 26.24
CA TYR A 353 -15.55 4.46 25.96
C TYR A 353 -17.04 4.78 25.86
N THR A 354 -17.44 5.96 26.32
CA THR A 354 -18.86 6.36 26.38
C THR A 354 -19.17 7.53 25.47
N ALA A 355 -20.24 7.41 24.70
CA ALA A 355 -20.92 8.46 23.95
C ALA A 355 -22.25 8.81 24.64
N ARG A 356 -22.92 9.88 24.18
CA ARG A 356 -24.23 10.27 24.74
C ARG A 356 -25.38 9.41 24.21
N ASP A 357 -25.15 8.75 23.08
CA ASP A 357 -26.10 7.95 22.33
C ASP A 357 -25.36 6.77 21.67
N GLU A 358 -26.09 5.89 20.98
CA GLU A 358 -25.60 4.62 20.44
C GLU A 358 -24.30 4.76 19.64
N VAL A 359 -23.33 3.86 19.88
CA VAL A 359 -22.10 3.82 19.08
C VAL A 359 -22.34 2.95 17.85
N THR A 360 -22.99 3.51 16.84
CA THR A 360 -23.35 2.76 15.62
C THR A 360 -22.21 2.68 14.61
N ALA A 361 -21.36 3.71 14.53
CA ALA A 361 -20.24 3.69 13.59
C ALA A 361 -19.13 2.76 14.11
N PRO A 362 -18.75 1.72 13.35
CA PRO A 362 -17.63 0.87 13.72
C PRO A 362 -16.35 1.71 13.86
N ALA A 363 -15.57 1.36 14.87
CA ALA A 363 -14.35 2.06 15.20
C ALA A 363 -13.21 1.78 14.21
N THR A 364 -12.42 2.82 13.95
CA THR A 364 -11.17 2.75 13.18
C THR A 364 -9.97 2.82 14.12
N PHE A 365 -9.13 1.80 14.07
CA PHE A 365 -7.80 1.83 14.69
C PHE A 365 -6.82 2.56 13.76
N HIS A 366 -6.09 3.53 14.29
CA HIS A 366 -5.03 4.23 13.55
C HIS A 366 -3.95 4.73 14.53
N GLU A 367 -2.70 4.28 14.34
CA GLU A 367 -1.52 4.74 15.09
C GLU A 367 -1.68 4.74 16.63
N GLY A 368 -2.23 3.67 17.20
CA GLY A 368 -2.44 3.55 18.65
C GLY A 368 -3.59 4.40 19.20
N THR A 369 -4.37 5.02 18.31
CA THR A 369 -5.61 5.71 18.61
C THR A 369 -6.79 4.96 18.03
N LEU A 370 -7.97 5.24 18.58
CA LEU A 370 -9.23 4.72 18.11
C LEU A 370 -10.14 5.90 17.77
N VAL A 371 -10.71 5.87 16.57
CA VAL A 371 -11.67 6.88 16.09
C VAL A 371 -13.03 6.24 15.90
N TYR A 372 -14.06 6.83 16.50
CA TYR A 372 -15.42 6.31 16.42
C TYR A 372 -16.45 7.44 16.42
N GLY A 373 -17.55 7.20 15.69
CA GLY A 373 -18.72 8.07 15.66
C GLY A 373 -19.86 7.45 16.44
N ALA A 374 -20.80 8.28 16.89
CA ALA A 374 -22.00 7.83 17.57
C ALA A 374 -23.25 8.53 17.04
N TRP A 375 -24.41 8.05 17.48
CA TRP A 375 -25.71 8.54 17.06
C TRP A 375 -25.98 9.98 17.55
N ASP A 376 -25.19 10.46 18.52
CA ASP A 376 -25.18 11.87 18.92
C ASP A 376 -24.52 12.83 17.90
N GLY A 377 -24.05 12.31 16.76
CA GLY A 377 -23.36 13.09 15.73
C GLY A 377 -21.95 13.53 16.13
N THR A 378 -21.38 12.96 17.20
CA THR A 378 -20.03 13.31 17.63
C THR A 378 -19.03 12.23 17.20
N LEU A 379 -18.04 12.63 16.40
CA LEU A 379 -16.83 11.88 16.10
C LEU A 379 -15.81 12.11 17.22
N ARG A 380 -15.16 11.04 17.70
CA ARG A 380 -14.18 11.11 18.79
C ARG A 380 -12.90 10.40 18.38
N ARG A 381 -11.75 10.96 18.73
CA ARG A 381 -10.45 10.27 18.69
C ARG A 381 -9.94 10.10 20.11
N VAL A 382 -9.71 8.85 20.50
CA VAL A 382 -9.19 8.49 21.83
C VAL A 382 -7.86 7.77 21.71
N ARG A 383 -6.95 8.01 22.65
CA ARG A 383 -5.71 7.24 22.76
C ARG A 383 -5.99 5.95 23.53
N VAL A 384 -5.60 4.82 22.96
CA VAL A 384 -5.93 3.50 23.53
C VAL A 384 -5.17 3.27 24.85
N GLN A 385 -3.90 3.69 24.91
CA GLN A 385 -3.01 3.40 26.04
C GLN A 385 -3.49 3.94 27.39
N ASP A 386 -4.02 5.17 27.43
CA ASP A 386 -4.41 5.89 28.65
C ASP A 386 -5.90 6.29 28.65
N SER A 387 -6.64 5.88 27.62
CA SER A 387 -8.06 6.23 27.40
C SER A 387 -8.34 7.72 27.32
N HIS A 388 -7.33 8.55 27.01
CA HIS A 388 -7.49 9.99 26.90
C HIS A 388 -8.17 10.38 25.58
N GLU A 389 -9.26 11.14 25.63
CA GLU A 389 -9.86 11.75 24.45
C GLU A 389 -8.96 12.88 23.92
N LEU A 390 -8.46 12.73 22.69
CA LEU A 390 -7.59 13.71 22.06
C LEU A 390 -8.39 14.89 21.51
N TRP A 391 -9.49 14.60 20.81
CA TRP A 391 -10.40 15.59 20.26
C TRP A 391 -11.77 14.99 19.94
N ARG A 392 -12.74 15.87 19.68
CA ARG A 392 -14.05 15.53 19.12
C ARG A 392 -14.47 16.50 18.02
N HIS A 393 -15.23 16.01 17.04
CA HIS A 393 -15.82 16.79 15.96
C HIS A 393 -17.33 16.55 15.92
N GLN A 394 -18.13 17.60 15.73
CA GLN A 394 -19.59 17.53 15.78
C GLN A 394 -20.22 17.72 14.40
N THR A 395 -21.05 16.77 13.97
CA THR A 395 -21.94 16.86 12.80
C THR A 395 -23.33 17.32 13.22
N ARG A 396 -24.21 17.64 12.25
CA ARG A 396 -25.57 18.15 12.54
C ARG A 396 -26.60 17.06 12.73
N ALA A 397 -26.31 15.87 12.23
CA ALA A 397 -27.07 14.66 12.46
C ALA A 397 -26.09 13.51 12.71
N GLU A 398 -26.60 12.30 12.67
CA GLU A 398 -25.93 11.20 13.29
C GLU A 398 -24.85 10.57 12.41
N ILE A 399 -23.78 10.07 13.04
CA ILE A 399 -22.68 9.40 12.33
C ILE A 399 -22.93 7.92 12.37
N THR A 400 -23.00 7.33 11.19
CA THR A 400 -23.30 5.92 11.03
C THR A 400 -22.18 5.24 10.24
N GLY A 401 -21.71 5.79 9.11
CA GLY A 401 -20.53 5.23 8.42
C GLY A 401 -19.26 5.21 9.28
N THR A 402 -18.35 4.27 9.01
CA THR A 402 -17.05 4.21 9.70
C THR A 402 -16.18 5.40 9.32
N PRO A 403 -15.54 6.05 10.30
CA PRO A 403 -14.55 7.08 10.04
C PRO A 403 -13.37 6.53 9.23
N THR A 404 -13.19 7.04 8.03
CA THR A 404 -12.30 6.44 7.04
C THR A 404 -11.00 7.23 6.92
N PRO A 405 -9.83 6.65 7.26
CA PRO A 405 -8.57 7.39 7.21
C PRO A 405 -8.12 7.59 5.76
N TRP A 406 -7.81 8.83 5.37
CA TRP A 406 -7.22 9.18 4.08
C TRP A 406 -6.30 10.41 4.23
N GLY A 407 -5.03 10.29 3.83
CA GLY A 407 -4.11 11.44 3.74
C GLY A 407 -3.93 12.24 5.03
N GLY A 408 -3.82 11.55 6.18
CA GLY A 408 -3.74 12.19 7.50
C GLY A 408 -5.06 12.77 8.02
N ARG A 409 -6.19 12.48 7.35
CA ARG A 409 -7.53 12.94 7.73
C ARG A 409 -8.48 11.77 7.93
N TYR A 410 -9.65 12.04 8.49
CA TYR A 410 -10.78 11.12 8.54
C TYR A 410 -11.94 11.64 7.69
N LEU A 411 -12.38 10.82 6.73
CA LEU A 411 -13.59 11.01 5.95
C LEU A 411 -14.78 10.41 6.71
N VAL A 412 -15.79 11.22 6.98
CA VAL A 412 -16.90 10.86 7.87
C VAL A 412 -18.23 11.23 7.24
N THR A 413 -19.11 10.23 7.12
CA THR A 413 -20.47 10.43 6.61
C THR A 413 -21.43 10.72 7.75
N SER A 414 -22.33 11.67 7.50
CA SER A 414 -23.39 12.08 8.42
C SER A 414 -24.74 11.95 7.73
N ARG A 415 -25.77 11.59 8.50
CA ARG A 415 -27.16 11.55 8.02
C ARG A 415 -27.73 12.93 7.69
N ASP A 416 -27.01 14.02 7.98
CA ASP A 416 -27.36 15.37 7.53
C ASP A 416 -27.06 15.62 6.04
N GLY A 417 -26.58 14.58 5.34
CA GLY A 417 -26.23 14.62 3.93
C GLY A 417 -24.86 15.23 3.64
N HIS A 418 -23.95 15.23 4.63
CA HIS A 418 -22.58 15.71 4.45
C HIS A 418 -21.55 14.59 4.58
N LEU A 419 -20.56 14.64 3.69
CA LEU A 419 -19.25 14.03 3.89
C LEU A 419 -18.31 15.10 4.46
N HIS A 420 -17.82 14.86 5.67
CA HIS A 420 -16.81 15.69 6.33
C HIS A 420 -15.41 15.10 6.12
N SER A 421 -14.42 15.95 5.86
CA SER A 421 -13.01 15.62 5.99
C SER A 421 -12.45 16.35 7.20
N VAL A 422 -12.04 15.60 8.21
CA VAL A 422 -11.60 16.10 9.51
C VAL A 422 -10.10 15.84 9.64
N ASP A 423 -9.34 16.85 10.03
CA ASP A 423 -7.90 16.71 10.29
C ASP A 423 -7.66 15.64 11.37
N GLY A 424 -6.72 14.73 11.10
CA GLY A 424 -6.49 13.59 11.98
C GLY A 424 -5.97 13.99 13.35
N ASP A 425 -5.20 15.08 13.45
CA ASP A 425 -4.50 15.49 14.66
C ASP A 425 -5.26 16.52 15.48
N SER A 426 -5.86 17.53 14.83
CA SER A 426 -6.61 18.56 15.53
C SER A 426 -8.10 18.24 15.71
N GLY A 427 -8.67 17.41 14.84
CA GLY A 427 -10.12 17.21 14.78
C GLY A 427 -10.87 18.37 14.11
N GLU A 428 -10.15 19.33 13.50
CA GLU A 428 -10.77 20.45 12.80
C GLU A 428 -11.29 20.06 11.41
N LEU A 429 -12.37 20.72 10.97
CA LEU A 429 -12.93 20.49 9.64
C LEU A 429 -12.01 21.05 8.56
N ALA A 430 -11.48 20.18 7.70
CA ALA A 430 -10.70 20.58 6.53
C ALA A 430 -11.62 21.00 5.36
N TRP A 431 -12.61 20.18 5.05
CA TRP A 431 -13.66 20.49 4.08
C TRP A 431 -14.92 19.66 4.34
N ALA A 432 -16.05 20.07 3.78
CA ALA A 432 -17.28 19.30 3.77
C ALA A 432 -17.95 19.36 2.39
N TYR A 433 -18.58 18.26 1.98
CA TYR A 433 -19.37 18.16 0.75
C TYR A 433 -20.79 17.74 1.07
N ARG A 434 -21.79 18.36 0.44
CA ARG A 434 -23.21 18.06 0.62
C ARG A 434 -23.74 17.26 -0.58
N THR A 435 -24.25 16.05 -0.34
CA THR A 435 -24.81 15.16 -1.37
C THR A 435 -26.23 15.58 -1.77
N GLY A 436 -27.05 15.91 -0.78
CA GLY A 436 -28.47 16.26 -0.98
C GLY A 436 -29.36 15.43 -0.05
N GLY A 437 -29.19 14.10 -0.10
CA GLY A 437 -29.84 13.15 0.79
C GLY A 437 -28.94 12.65 1.95
N PRO A 438 -29.52 12.01 2.98
CA PRO A 438 -28.75 11.40 4.07
C PRO A 438 -27.72 10.38 3.57
N ILE A 439 -26.63 10.21 4.30
CA ILE A 439 -25.57 9.24 3.96
C ILE A 439 -25.41 8.27 5.12
N ALA A 440 -25.77 7.00 4.90
CA ALA A 440 -25.62 5.92 5.88
C ALA A 440 -24.40 5.03 5.61
N ALA A 441 -24.09 4.83 4.32
CA ALA A 441 -22.93 4.06 3.88
C ALA A 441 -21.63 4.73 4.31
N SER A 442 -20.57 3.93 4.43
CA SER A 442 -19.24 4.47 4.69
C SER A 442 -18.62 5.00 3.39
N PRO A 443 -17.73 6.01 3.46
CA PRO A 443 -16.98 6.41 2.28
C PRO A 443 -16.06 5.29 1.83
N VAL A 444 -16.02 5.00 0.53
CA VAL A 444 -15.03 4.10 -0.09
C VAL A 444 -14.04 4.96 -0.83
N VAL A 445 -12.74 4.87 -0.55
CA VAL A 445 -11.75 5.65 -1.29
C VAL A 445 -10.99 4.74 -2.25
N TRP A 446 -10.63 5.22 -3.45
CA TRP A 446 -9.74 4.55 -4.40
C TRP A 446 -9.28 5.52 -5.49
N GLY A 447 -8.00 5.45 -5.88
CA GLY A 447 -7.44 6.32 -6.91
C GLY A 447 -7.62 7.79 -6.55
N SER A 448 -7.23 8.18 -5.33
CA SER A 448 -7.40 9.54 -4.77
C SER A 448 -8.84 10.07 -4.69
N ASN A 449 -9.85 9.25 -4.99
CA ASN A 449 -11.25 9.67 -5.00
C ASN A 449 -12.04 8.92 -3.95
N VAL A 450 -12.94 9.64 -3.28
CA VAL A 450 -13.91 9.08 -2.36
C VAL A 450 -15.25 8.91 -3.06
N PHE A 451 -15.81 7.72 -2.93
CA PHE A 451 -17.13 7.30 -3.40
C PHE A 451 -18.07 7.24 -2.19
N ILE A 452 -19.20 7.94 -2.30
CA ILE A 452 -20.27 7.93 -1.30
C ILE A 452 -21.60 7.77 -2.02
N ALA A 453 -22.49 6.96 -1.45
CA ALA A 453 -23.85 6.83 -1.94
C ALA A 453 -24.82 7.43 -0.91
N ASP A 454 -25.74 8.26 -1.38
CA ASP A 454 -26.80 8.83 -0.55
C ASP A 454 -28.11 8.03 -0.67
N GLU A 455 -29.02 8.28 0.27
CA GLU A 455 -30.30 7.60 0.33
C GLU A 455 -31.30 8.07 -0.74
N ASP A 456 -31.03 9.21 -1.40
CA ASP A 456 -31.80 9.71 -2.56
C ASP A 456 -31.40 8.99 -3.88
N GLY A 457 -30.40 8.13 -3.79
CA GLY A 457 -30.01 7.18 -4.84
C GLY A 457 -28.89 7.64 -5.76
N TRP A 458 -28.10 8.61 -5.31
CA TRP A 458 -26.93 9.10 -6.02
C TRP A 458 -25.64 8.49 -5.48
N LEU A 459 -24.80 8.01 -6.38
CA LEU A 459 -23.38 7.76 -6.12
C LEU A 459 -22.57 8.99 -6.54
N HIS A 460 -21.84 9.56 -5.58
CA HIS A 460 -20.94 10.70 -5.79
C HIS A 460 -19.48 10.22 -5.73
N ALA A 461 -18.66 10.72 -6.64
CA ALA A 461 -17.21 10.61 -6.59
C ALA A 461 -16.59 11.99 -6.42
N LEU A 462 -15.74 12.16 -5.42
CA LEU A 462 -15.06 13.41 -5.10
C LEU A 462 -13.56 13.17 -4.99
N ASP A 463 -12.74 14.18 -5.27
CA ASP A 463 -11.32 14.15 -4.92
C ASP A 463 -11.19 14.12 -3.39
N ALA A 464 -10.57 13.08 -2.84
CA ALA A 464 -10.52 12.82 -1.40
C ALA A 464 -9.64 13.84 -0.63
N THR A 465 -8.80 14.60 -1.34
CA THR A 465 -7.95 15.62 -0.73
C THR A 465 -8.67 16.96 -0.63
N THR A 466 -9.47 17.31 -1.62
CA THR A 466 -10.07 18.65 -1.77
C THR A 466 -11.58 18.68 -1.57
N GLY A 467 -12.26 17.54 -1.66
CA GLY A 467 -13.72 17.43 -1.64
C GLY A 467 -14.37 17.89 -2.95
N THR A 468 -13.59 18.19 -3.99
CA THR A 468 -14.16 18.66 -5.27
C THR A 468 -14.86 17.51 -5.99
N PRO A 469 -16.08 17.70 -6.50
CA PRO A 469 -16.79 16.65 -7.23
C PRO A 469 -16.10 16.31 -8.54
N VAL A 470 -15.96 15.01 -8.80
CA VAL A 470 -15.38 14.44 -10.02
C VAL A 470 -16.49 13.97 -10.95
N PHE A 471 -17.40 13.12 -10.46
CA PHE A 471 -18.60 12.71 -11.17
C PHE A 471 -19.71 12.33 -10.18
N LYS A 472 -20.94 12.20 -10.68
CA LYS A 472 -22.02 11.53 -9.95
C LYS A 472 -22.91 10.76 -10.92
N THR A 473 -23.50 9.68 -10.45
CA THR A 473 -24.44 8.85 -11.22
C THR A 473 -25.60 8.39 -10.35
N GLN A 474 -26.77 8.17 -10.93
CA GLN A 474 -27.95 7.69 -10.22
C GLN A 474 -28.05 6.17 -10.38
N LEU A 475 -28.24 5.47 -9.27
CA LEU A 475 -28.33 4.00 -9.23
C LEU A 475 -29.59 3.53 -8.48
N GLY A 476 -29.99 4.27 -7.44
CA GLY A 476 -31.05 3.87 -6.51
C GLY A 476 -30.55 3.99 -5.07
N THR A 477 -31.47 3.99 -4.09
CA THR A 477 -31.15 4.15 -2.67
C THR A 477 -30.12 3.12 -2.21
N VAL A 478 -29.05 3.54 -1.54
CA VAL A 478 -28.00 2.66 -1.02
C VAL A 478 -27.86 2.82 0.49
N HIS A 479 -28.02 1.73 1.23
CA HIS A 479 -27.76 1.69 2.68
C HIS A 479 -26.47 0.94 3.02
N ALA A 480 -26.22 -0.16 2.31
CA ALA A 480 -25.02 -0.97 2.42
C ALA A 480 -23.79 -0.22 1.86
N THR A 481 -22.60 -0.46 2.42
CA THR A 481 -21.39 0.16 1.86
C THR A 481 -21.00 -0.57 0.56
N PRO A 482 -20.77 0.14 -0.56
CA PRO A 482 -20.26 -0.48 -1.78
C PRO A 482 -18.95 -1.24 -1.56
N ALA A 483 -18.70 -2.29 -2.36
CA ALA A 483 -17.46 -3.05 -2.29
C ALA A 483 -16.57 -2.77 -3.50
N LEU A 484 -15.28 -2.60 -3.29
CA LEU A 484 -14.30 -2.41 -4.35
C LEU A 484 -13.60 -3.74 -4.66
N ALA A 485 -13.46 -4.07 -5.95
CA ALA A 485 -12.74 -5.23 -6.44
C ALA A 485 -11.67 -4.80 -7.46
N PRO A 486 -10.39 -4.64 -7.05
CA PRO A 486 -9.29 -4.36 -7.96
C PRO A 486 -9.14 -5.46 -9.03
N ARG A 487 -8.85 -5.07 -10.28
CA ARG A 487 -8.67 -6.00 -11.41
C ARG A 487 -7.24 -6.06 -11.93
N GLY A 488 -6.43 -5.03 -11.65
CA GLY A 488 -5.08 -4.87 -12.17
C GLY A 488 -4.62 -3.41 -12.07
N ARG A 489 -3.58 -3.05 -12.83
CA ARG A 489 -2.99 -1.70 -12.79
C ARG A 489 -4.02 -0.62 -13.10
N GLY A 490 -4.38 0.14 -12.06
CA GLY A 490 -5.30 1.26 -12.17
C GLY A 490 -6.72 0.88 -12.60
N GLU A 491 -7.15 -0.38 -12.48
CA GLU A 491 -8.50 -0.81 -12.81
C GLU A 491 -9.18 -1.48 -11.60
N ALA A 492 -10.44 -1.14 -11.37
CA ALA A 492 -11.26 -1.73 -10.32
C ALA A 492 -12.73 -1.81 -10.74
N VAL A 493 -13.48 -2.65 -10.05
CA VAL A 493 -14.94 -2.71 -10.14
C VAL A 493 -15.52 -2.28 -8.81
N LEU A 494 -16.41 -1.29 -8.83
CA LEU A 494 -17.18 -0.89 -7.67
C LEU A 494 -18.54 -1.59 -7.73
N ILE A 495 -18.79 -2.48 -6.79
CA ILE A 495 -20.05 -3.19 -6.62
C ILE A 495 -20.95 -2.35 -5.71
N VAL A 496 -22.05 -1.87 -6.26
CA VAL A 496 -23.01 -0.99 -5.56
C VAL A 496 -24.35 -1.71 -5.47
N PRO A 497 -24.71 -2.28 -4.30
CA PRO A 497 -26.03 -2.81 -4.07
C PRO A 497 -26.99 -1.70 -3.64
N THR A 498 -28.09 -1.55 -4.37
CA THR A 498 -29.22 -0.74 -3.97
C THR A 498 -30.05 -1.50 -2.94
N TRP A 499 -30.80 -0.75 -2.13
CA TRP A 499 -31.62 -1.30 -1.06
C TRP A 499 -32.72 -2.22 -1.59
N ASN A 500 -33.28 -1.96 -2.77
CA ASN A 500 -34.33 -2.79 -3.39
C ASN A 500 -33.83 -4.12 -3.98
N GLY A 501 -32.51 -4.35 -4.03
CA GLY A 501 -31.92 -5.61 -4.50
C GLY A 501 -31.20 -5.56 -5.84
N GLU A 502 -31.16 -4.41 -6.52
CA GLU A 502 -30.37 -4.27 -7.74
C GLU A 502 -28.90 -4.06 -7.38
N VAL A 503 -28.00 -4.82 -8.01
CA VAL A 503 -26.57 -4.75 -7.75
C VAL A 503 -25.86 -4.36 -9.03
N HIS A 504 -25.20 -3.20 -9.01
CA HIS A 504 -24.49 -2.65 -10.16
C HIS A 504 -22.99 -2.84 -10.02
N ALA A 505 -22.33 -3.29 -11.08
CA ALA A 505 -20.88 -3.33 -11.18
C ALA A 505 -20.35 -2.22 -12.06
N LEU A 506 -19.75 -1.21 -11.45
CA LEU A 506 -19.21 -0.06 -12.16
C LEU A 506 -17.72 -0.25 -12.43
N HIS A 507 -17.31 -0.05 -13.68
CA HIS A 507 -15.91 -0.13 -14.07
C HIS A 507 -15.21 1.21 -13.79
N LEU A 508 -14.16 1.15 -12.98
CA LEU A 508 -13.33 2.29 -12.62
C LEU A 508 -11.93 2.16 -13.22
N GLN A 509 -11.40 3.27 -13.73
CA GLN A 509 -10.03 3.40 -14.23
C GLN A 509 -9.32 4.59 -13.58
N VAL A 510 -8.05 4.42 -13.22
CA VAL A 510 -7.18 5.50 -12.74
C VAL A 510 -6.49 6.17 -13.92
N ARG A 511 -6.67 7.48 -14.06
CA ARG A 511 -5.94 8.32 -15.01
C ARG A 511 -5.29 9.47 -14.25
N GLN A 512 -3.97 9.64 -14.40
CA GLN A 512 -3.21 10.68 -13.70
C GLN A 512 -3.41 10.64 -12.16
N GLY A 513 -3.48 9.44 -11.58
CA GLY A 513 -3.67 9.26 -10.13
C GLY A 513 -5.11 9.47 -9.62
N ARG A 514 -6.08 9.67 -10.51
CA ARG A 514 -7.50 9.88 -10.17
C ARG A 514 -8.41 8.83 -10.77
N ALA A 515 -9.36 8.31 -9.98
CA ALA A 515 -10.32 7.32 -10.43
C ALA A 515 -11.50 7.94 -11.22
N HIS A 516 -11.83 7.37 -12.36
CA HIS A 516 -12.96 7.76 -13.19
C HIS A 516 -13.77 6.53 -13.58
N LEU A 517 -15.05 6.72 -13.91
CA LEU A 517 -15.77 5.69 -14.65
C LEU A 517 -15.05 5.44 -15.99
N ALA A 518 -14.96 4.18 -16.38
CA ALA A 518 -14.41 3.81 -17.67
C ALA A 518 -15.22 4.47 -18.80
N ALA A 519 -14.52 5.03 -19.80
CA ALA A 519 -15.15 5.84 -20.84
C ALA A 519 -16.03 5.01 -21.79
N ASP A 520 -15.61 3.78 -22.09
CA ASP A 520 -16.27 2.93 -23.09
C ASP A 520 -17.40 2.10 -22.45
N GLU A 521 -17.12 1.47 -21.31
CA GLU A 521 -18.05 0.57 -20.60
C GLU A 521 -18.06 0.87 -19.10
N PRO A 522 -18.82 1.89 -18.63
CA PRO A 522 -18.84 2.31 -17.23
C PRO A 522 -19.66 1.38 -16.31
N LEU A 523 -20.65 0.67 -16.84
CA LEU A 523 -21.47 -0.32 -16.13
C LEU A 523 -21.24 -1.68 -16.80
N LEU A 524 -20.63 -2.62 -16.07
CA LEU A 524 -20.32 -3.97 -16.58
C LEU A 524 -21.56 -4.85 -16.59
N TRP A 525 -22.33 -4.83 -15.49
CA TRP A 525 -23.54 -5.62 -15.33
C TRP A 525 -24.42 -5.06 -14.21
N THR A 526 -25.70 -5.43 -14.26
CA THR A 526 -26.67 -5.29 -13.18
C THR A 526 -27.25 -6.66 -12.89
N TYR A 527 -27.38 -7.01 -11.62
CA TYR A 527 -27.96 -8.27 -11.15
C TYR A 527 -29.01 -8.00 -10.07
N ASP A 528 -30.17 -8.65 -10.13
CA ASP A 528 -31.22 -8.52 -9.11
C ASP A 528 -31.15 -9.70 -8.12
N VAL A 529 -30.88 -9.40 -6.84
CA VAL A 529 -30.85 -10.42 -5.78
C VAL A 529 -32.24 -10.80 -5.26
N GLU A 530 -33.30 -10.18 -5.77
CA GLU A 530 -34.72 -10.43 -5.48
C GLU A 530 -35.08 -10.24 -4.00
N GLY A 531 -34.46 -9.26 -3.35
CA GLY A 531 -34.70 -8.96 -1.94
C GLY A 531 -33.93 -7.74 -1.46
N GLU A 532 -34.32 -7.23 -0.30
CA GLU A 532 -33.66 -6.04 0.27
C GLU A 532 -32.18 -6.31 0.60
N VAL A 533 -31.30 -5.35 0.36
CA VAL A 533 -29.88 -5.46 0.72
C VAL A 533 -29.51 -4.45 1.79
N TRP A 534 -29.26 -4.97 3.00
CA TRP A 534 -28.75 -4.21 4.14
C TRP A 534 -27.27 -4.51 4.43
N ALA A 535 -26.82 -5.71 4.10
CA ALA A 535 -25.45 -6.17 4.25
C ALA A 535 -24.56 -5.61 3.14
N SER A 536 -23.35 -5.18 3.49
CA SER A 536 -22.33 -4.84 2.50
C SER A 536 -21.88 -6.10 1.75
N PRO A 537 -21.62 -6.02 0.44
CA PRO A 537 -21.06 -7.14 -0.30
C PRO A 537 -19.58 -7.36 0.07
N ALA A 538 -19.09 -8.58 -0.11
CA ALA A 538 -17.69 -8.93 0.13
C ALA A 538 -17.03 -9.49 -1.13
N THR A 539 -15.84 -9.01 -1.47
CA THR A 539 -15.13 -9.34 -2.72
C THR A 539 -13.82 -10.09 -2.46
N ALA A 540 -13.59 -11.21 -3.14
CA ALA A 540 -12.34 -11.96 -3.04
C ALA A 540 -12.16 -12.87 -4.24
N GLU A 541 -10.92 -13.06 -4.69
CA GLU A 541 -10.57 -14.00 -5.78
C GLU A 541 -11.43 -13.85 -7.06
N GLY A 542 -11.83 -12.60 -7.38
CA GLY A 542 -12.68 -12.31 -8.55
C GLY A 542 -14.17 -12.64 -8.37
N LEU A 543 -14.59 -12.99 -7.16
CA LEU A 543 -15.99 -13.20 -6.78
C LEU A 543 -16.49 -12.07 -5.88
N VAL A 544 -17.79 -11.81 -5.92
CA VAL A 544 -18.51 -10.97 -4.97
C VAL A 544 -19.62 -11.78 -4.32
N VAL A 545 -19.67 -11.77 -2.99
CA VAL A 545 -20.70 -12.41 -2.17
C VAL A 545 -21.68 -11.35 -1.70
N ILE A 546 -22.95 -11.55 -1.98
CA ILE A 546 -24.04 -10.63 -1.65
C ILE A 546 -25.08 -11.39 -0.83
N ALA A 547 -25.53 -10.80 0.27
CA ALA A 547 -26.58 -11.35 1.11
C ALA A 547 -27.81 -10.46 1.10
N ALA A 548 -28.93 -11.01 0.64
CA ALA A 548 -30.24 -10.39 0.75
C ALA A 548 -30.81 -10.62 2.16
N TRP A 549 -31.64 -9.69 2.60
CA TRP A 549 -32.22 -9.67 3.94
C TRP A 549 -33.06 -10.89 4.25
N ASP A 550 -33.68 -11.49 3.24
CA ASP A 550 -34.52 -12.67 3.37
C ASP A 550 -33.71 -13.96 3.64
N GLY A 551 -32.38 -13.90 3.61
CA GLY A 551 -31.47 -15.01 3.85
C GLY A 551 -30.92 -15.67 2.58
N GLN A 552 -31.27 -15.19 1.37
CA GLN A 552 -30.55 -15.60 0.16
C GLN A 552 -29.14 -15.00 0.15
N VAL A 553 -28.14 -15.84 -0.08
CA VAL A 553 -26.74 -15.44 -0.27
C VAL A 553 -26.26 -15.97 -1.60
N ARG A 554 -25.69 -15.10 -2.44
CA ARG A 554 -25.26 -15.42 -3.80
C ARG A 554 -23.80 -15.02 -3.96
N ALA A 555 -23.03 -15.83 -4.68
CA ALA A 555 -21.72 -15.43 -5.18
C ALA A 555 -21.78 -15.25 -6.69
N LEU A 556 -21.37 -14.06 -7.13
CA LEU A 556 -21.31 -13.69 -8.54
C LEU A 556 -19.85 -13.48 -8.94
N ARG A 557 -19.51 -13.72 -10.20
CA ARG A 557 -18.21 -13.30 -10.74
C ARG A 557 -18.22 -11.79 -10.94
N VAL A 558 -17.18 -11.12 -10.43
CA VAL A 558 -17.07 -9.65 -10.46
C VAL A 558 -17.10 -9.09 -11.89
N LEU A 559 -16.62 -9.86 -12.87
CA LEU A 559 -16.41 -9.37 -14.23
C LEU A 559 -17.69 -9.28 -15.07
N ASP A 560 -18.58 -10.25 -14.93
CA ASP A 560 -19.73 -10.44 -15.81
C ASP A 560 -21.05 -10.69 -15.05
N GLY A 561 -21.00 -10.77 -13.72
CA GLY A 561 -22.18 -10.98 -12.89
C GLY A 561 -22.71 -12.40 -12.96
N GLU A 562 -21.97 -13.35 -13.56
CA GLU A 562 -22.41 -14.74 -13.64
C GLU A 562 -22.51 -15.33 -12.22
N GLU A 563 -23.67 -15.90 -11.90
CA GLU A 563 -23.88 -16.58 -10.63
C GLU A 563 -23.06 -17.87 -10.58
N VAL A 564 -22.21 -17.98 -9.55
CA VAL A 564 -21.37 -19.16 -9.31
C VAL A 564 -22.05 -20.14 -8.36
N TRP A 565 -22.72 -19.63 -7.32
CA TRP A 565 -23.52 -20.43 -6.40
C TRP A 565 -24.51 -19.58 -5.61
N THR A 566 -25.53 -20.26 -5.07
CA THR A 566 -26.52 -19.70 -4.13
C THR A 566 -26.55 -20.53 -2.86
N HIS A 567 -26.80 -19.87 -1.73
CA HIS A 567 -26.99 -20.48 -0.42
C HIS A 567 -28.18 -19.83 0.30
N ARG A 568 -29.00 -20.64 0.98
CA ARG A 568 -30.08 -20.15 1.82
C ARG A 568 -29.68 -20.28 3.30
N ALA A 569 -29.46 -19.15 3.95
CA ALA A 569 -29.31 -19.08 5.39
C ALA A 569 -30.64 -19.43 6.09
N SER A 570 -30.58 -19.85 7.35
CA SER A 570 -31.75 -20.23 8.15
C SER A 570 -32.68 -19.07 8.47
N GLY A 571 -32.13 -17.85 8.51
CA GLY A 571 -32.83 -16.63 8.89
C GLY A 571 -32.37 -15.40 8.11
N ARG A 572 -32.83 -14.23 8.56
CA ARG A 572 -32.48 -12.95 7.95
C ARG A 572 -31.00 -12.63 8.09
N VAL A 573 -30.42 -12.01 7.07
CA VAL A 573 -29.01 -11.60 7.05
C VAL A 573 -28.93 -10.07 7.00
N THR A 574 -28.51 -9.46 8.10
CA THR A 574 -28.19 -8.03 8.19
C THR A 574 -26.71 -7.76 8.44
N ALA A 575 -26.01 -8.72 9.05
CA ALA A 575 -24.57 -8.73 9.14
C ALA A 575 -23.93 -9.00 7.77
N SER A 576 -22.91 -8.24 7.40
CA SER A 576 -22.22 -8.43 6.12
C SER A 576 -21.48 -9.77 6.08
N PRO A 577 -21.46 -10.49 4.93
CA PRO A 577 -20.56 -11.61 4.74
C PRO A 577 -19.11 -11.22 4.95
N VAL A 578 -18.31 -12.09 5.57
CA VAL A 578 -16.88 -11.86 5.80
C VAL A 578 -16.10 -12.94 5.08
N ILE A 579 -15.15 -12.57 4.21
CA ILE A 579 -14.34 -13.55 3.48
C ILE A 579 -12.96 -13.66 4.13
N SER A 580 -12.46 -14.87 4.31
CA SER A 580 -11.10 -15.11 4.81
C SER A 580 -10.61 -16.48 4.39
N ASP A 581 -9.38 -16.54 3.85
CA ASP A 581 -8.67 -17.78 3.51
C ASP A 581 -9.55 -18.76 2.69
N GLY A 582 -10.20 -18.25 1.63
CA GLY A 582 -11.08 -19.02 0.74
C GLY A 582 -12.43 -19.43 1.35
N HIS A 583 -12.84 -18.86 2.48
CA HIS A 583 -14.11 -19.13 3.14
C HIS A 583 -14.95 -17.88 3.35
N VAL A 584 -16.27 -18.03 3.32
CA VAL A 584 -17.28 -17.00 3.59
C VAL A 584 -17.90 -17.30 4.95
N PHE A 585 -17.80 -16.37 5.89
CA PHE A 585 -18.44 -16.44 7.20
C PHE A 585 -19.74 -15.62 7.16
N LEU A 586 -20.83 -16.23 7.61
CA LEU A 586 -22.16 -15.63 7.69
C LEU A 586 -22.68 -15.68 9.13
N ALA A 587 -23.46 -14.68 9.49
CA ALA A 587 -24.21 -14.62 10.74
C ALA A 587 -25.64 -14.12 10.45
N THR A 588 -26.63 -14.62 11.19
CA THR A 588 -28.06 -14.34 10.95
C THR A 588 -28.76 -13.82 12.19
N GLU A 589 -29.91 -13.17 11.98
CA GLU A 589 -30.79 -12.69 13.07
C GLU A 589 -31.44 -13.84 13.87
N ASP A 590 -31.45 -15.06 13.34
CA ASP A 590 -31.93 -16.26 14.03
C ASP A 590 -30.80 -17.00 14.79
N GLY A 591 -29.58 -16.45 14.78
CA GLY A 591 -28.45 -16.96 15.55
C GLY A 591 -27.65 -18.07 14.87
N GLU A 592 -27.87 -18.33 13.58
CA GLU A 592 -26.96 -19.18 12.79
C GLU A 592 -25.65 -18.45 12.52
N LEU A 593 -24.54 -19.14 12.80
CA LEU A 593 -23.21 -18.85 12.30
C LEU A 593 -22.82 -19.96 11.32
N SER A 594 -22.26 -19.60 10.16
CA SER A 594 -21.79 -20.59 9.20
C SER A 594 -20.52 -20.15 8.48
N ALA A 595 -19.73 -21.13 8.04
CA ALA A 595 -18.59 -20.91 7.15
C ALA A 595 -18.80 -21.74 5.88
N LEU A 596 -18.73 -21.10 4.72
CA LEU A 596 -18.90 -21.72 3.41
C LEU A 596 -17.61 -21.62 2.61
N THR A 597 -17.37 -22.53 1.68
CA THR A 597 -16.28 -22.35 0.71
C THR A 597 -16.59 -21.22 -0.26
N LEU A 598 -15.67 -20.29 -0.47
CA LEU A 598 -15.85 -19.16 -1.39
C LEU A 598 -16.17 -19.59 -2.83
N THR A 599 -15.55 -20.66 -3.31
CA THR A 599 -15.67 -21.08 -4.73
C THR A 599 -16.92 -21.92 -5.04
N ARG A 600 -17.56 -22.53 -4.03
CA ARG A 600 -18.65 -23.49 -4.24
C ARG A 600 -19.87 -23.34 -3.33
N GLY A 601 -19.83 -22.42 -2.35
CA GLY A 601 -20.91 -22.27 -1.38
C GLY A 601 -21.15 -23.50 -0.48
N GLN A 602 -20.18 -24.40 -0.35
CA GLN A 602 -20.32 -25.60 0.49
C GLN A 602 -20.12 -25.24 1.96
N VAL A 603 -21.10 -25.55 2.81
CA VAL A 603 -21.01 -25.37 4.27
C VAL A 603 -19.92 -26.27 4.84
N ARG A 604 -18.90 -25.66 5.46
CA ARG A 604 -17.79 -26.32 6.17
C ARG A 604 -17.99 -26.34 7.67
N TRP A 605 -18.72 -25.37 8.19
CA TRP A 605 -19.02 -25.25 9.60
C TRP A 605 -20.36 -24.54 9.80
N ARG A 606 -21.08 -24.93 10.84
CA ARG A 606 -22.34 -24.34 11.25
C ARG A 606 -22.51 -24.45 12.75
N ALA A 607 -22.90 -23.36 13.39
CA ALA A 607 -23.31 -23.31 14.79
C ALA A 607 -24.65 -22.56 14.89
N LEU A 608 -25.51 -22.99 15.82
CA LEU A 608 -26.79 -22.35 16.09
C LEU A 608 -26.77 -21.80 17.50
N HIS A 609 -27.22 -20.57 17.64
CA HIS A 609 -27.25 -19.85 18.91
C HIS A 609 -28.67 -19.35 19.20
N PRO A 610 -29.13 -19.33 20.46
CA PRO A 610 -30.46 -18.81 20.82
C PRO A 610 -30.63 -17.30 20.57
N THR A 611 -29.54 -16.57 20.40
CA THR A 611 -29.52 -15.12 20.18
C THR A 611 -29.06 -14.82 18.76
N GLY A 612 -29.73 -13.88 18.10
CA GLY A 612 -29.37 -13.38 16.78
C GLY A 612 -28.10 -12.53 16.74
N VAL A 613 -27.64 -12.29 15.51
CA VAL A 613 -26.47 -11.45 15.21
C VAL A 613 -26.84 -10.45 14.12
N GLN A 614 -26.67 -9.16 14.44
CA GLN A 614 -26.84 -8.05 13.48
C GLN A 614 -25.52 -7.33 13.19
N ALA A 615 -24.54 -7.43 14.10
CA ALA A 615 -23.22 -6.85 13.89
C ALA A 615 -22.40 -7.73 12.94
N THR A 616 -21.71 -7.10 12.01
CA THR A 616 -20.80 -7.83 11.11
C THR A 616 -19.68 -8.48 11.94
N PRO A 617 -19.43 -9.80 11.79
CA PRO A 617 -18.33 -10.48 12.45
C PRO A 617 -16.95 -9.95 12.06
N LEU A 618 -15.92 -10.32 12.83
CA LEU A 618 -14.53 -10.09 12.46
C LEU A 618 -13.80 -11.42 12.39
N VAL A 619 -13.06 -11.62 11.31
CA VAL A 619 -12.06 -12.68 11.23
C VAL A 619 -10.66 -12.07 11.37
N SER A 620 -9.89 -12.54 12.36
CA SER A 620 -8.52 -12.10 12.66
C SER A 620 -7.79 -13.09 13.56
N ASP A 621 -6.48 -13.24 13.36
CA ASP A 621 -5.56 -14.05 14.19
C ASP A 621 -6.08 -15.46 14.51
N GLY A 622 -6.53 -16.17 13.47
CA GLY A 622 -7.02 -17.55 13.54
C GLY A 622 -8.37 -17.69 14.26
N ALA A 623 -9.11 -16.60 14.45
CA ALA A 623 -10.38 -16.58 15.15
C ALA A 623 -11.48 -15.86 14.40
N LEU A 624 -12.71 -16.25 14.69
CA LEU A 624 -13.94 -15.56 14.32
C LEU A 624 -14.52 -14.89 15.59
N TYR A 625 -14.65 -13.57 15.57
CA TYR A 625 -15.27 -12.79 16.64
C TYR A 625 -16.68 -12.36 16.24
N VAL A 626 -17.66 -12.64 17.10
CA VAL A 626 -19.07 -12.40 16.83
C VAL A 626 -19.72 -11.69 18.01
N ALA A 627 -20.39 -10.57 17.74
CA ALA A 627 -21.14 -9.81 18.74
C ALA A 627 -22.64 -10.08 18.57
N PHE A 628 -23.24 -10.67 19.60
CA PHE A 628 -24.64 -11.08 19.63
C PHE A 628 -25.54 -9.96 20.15
N MET A 629 -26.81 -9.97 19.73
CA MET A 629 -27.79 -8.94 20.10
C MET A 629 -28.03 -8.85 21.63
N ASP A 630 -27.75 -9.91 22.38
CA ASP A 630 -27.83 -9.96 23.84
C ASP A 630 -26.70 -9.21 24.56
N GLY A 631 -25.80 -8.56 23.81
CA GLY A 631 -24.68 -7.83 24.38
C GLY A 631 -23.49 -8.72 24.74
N THR A 632 -23.34 -9.89 24.13
CA THR A 632 -22.15 -10.74 24.31
C THR A 632 -21.23 -10.70 23.08
N LEU A 633 -19.93 -10.51 23.29
CA LEU A 633 -18.90 -10.74 22.28
C LEU A 633 -18.26 -12.08 22.52
N ARG A 634 -18.14 -12.90 21.47
CA ARG A 634 -17.59 -14.25 21.55
C ARG A 634 -16.50 -14.45 20.53
N ALA A 635 -15.52 -15.28 20.87
CA ALA A 635 -14.50 -15.73 19.94
C ALA A 635 -14.63 -17.22 19.68
N TYR A 636 -14.49 -17.61 18.41
CA TYR A 636 -14.42 -18.99 17.96
C TYR A 636 -13.04 -19.25 17.40
N ARG A 637 -12.37 -20.31 17.87
CA ARG A 637 -11.02 -20.70 17.45
C ARG A 637 -11.02 -22.16 17.04
N GLU A 638 -10.07 -22.54 16.20
CA GLU A 638 -9.83 -23.95 15.91
C GLU A 638 -9.50 -24.70 17.20
N ALA A 639 -10.15 -25.84 17.42
CA ALA A 639 -9.82 -26.73 18.52
C ALA A 639 -8.36 -27.19 18.36
N THR A 640 -7.46 -26.63 19.18
CA THR A 640 -6.12 -27.19 19.31
C THR A 640 -6.26 -28.55 19.98
N GLY A 641 -5.64 -29.59 19.41
CA GLY A 641 -5.61 -30.91 20.03
C GLY A 641 -4.85 -30.87 21.35
N GLN A 642 -5.53 -30.56 22.45
CA GLN A 642 -5.45 -31.24 23.75
C GLN A 642 -6.60 -30.80 24.66
N PRO A 643 -7.26 -31.73 25.38
CA PRO A 643 -8.37 -31.39 26.26
C PRO A 643 -7.90 -30.68 27.54
N LEU A 644 -8.76 -29.81 28.07
CA LEU A 644 -8.72 -29.32 29.44
C LEU A 644 -8.53 -30.49 30.42
N THR A 645 -7.40 -30.51 31.14
CA THR A 645 -7.25 -31.33 32.36
C THR A 645 -7.37 -30.45 33.59
N THR A 646 -8.53 -30.60 34.23
CA THR A 646 -8.94 -30.34 35.63
C THR A 646 -8.70 -28.97 36.25
#